data_AF-A0A535HHZ9-F1
#
_entry.id   AF-A0A535HHZ9-F1
#
_cell.length_a   1.000
_cell.length_b   1.000
_cell.length_c   1.000
_cell.angle_alpha   90.00
_cell.angle_beta   90.00
_cell.angle_gamma   90.00
#
_symmetry.space_group_name_H-M   'P 1'
#
loop_
_entity.id
_entity.type
_entity.pdbx_description
1 polymer ?
#
loop_
_entity_poly.entity_id
_entity_poly.type
_entity_poly.pdbx_seq_one_letter_code
_entity_poly.pdbx_strand_id
1 'polypeptide(L)'
;MRPSRIEPRGPQQGSGGMSARPRMELDPWIVAAFVAVVGLFGLGFMGARLAPHEPIFFVVEHGSDLRPYEPGVVFPLGSDVLGRDMISLVLAGAGATLTIVLAGGAARVAAGILLAAVGGLWRPLRLLTESAAELVSAIPATLVALVLVKILVKADTTFLVFVGALLLIGWAGPYRIVRAEIDRLAHAPFIEGARSLGISGWRLFWRHQLPHLVPILAVNLAQQVVASLVLVAELGVLGTFVGTTRLINIEESLSRVIVGPPSVTQIADPPEWGGLLAGARTIEILWTTRWLIFVPGMAFAATAVAVGLVGFALARRYERRDIVDDLRGAGAVILAAVLAAVAVGGALIPERYAEARTWAADARGAVQAAPTDLAGAFGAAGLAPLGSSFAIDRQMTSLLQTAGASVRVGGVTLSEKWPRDTTRAVYGDEVRSFVNADTGGGIVDAPLVFVGRGIAPLNPNAPVFRPRFGLQSPDLQSLLSHYADDYAGIDVRGKVVVLVRFLGFVHDTFDANGRIKGRRTVAGYTPYESIADAIERGAAAIVFVDADLPSYVDTYQGGASPTAGPPSPYARAEKLDPATAMGGVPVVVIGGKAAERLLMPLGISVGSLFGADDFGKLDGVASLSRDLGITARVAVPLEKTETHSSSVVGEVQGAPNDQGRVIVWTTLPEGGGSSSSIDALASLARTLAPRHVPFIFVAFDPSGDAGANRKLVLEALGTRRVGLVLVLLDLRGEALQFATPNGDLIPAFDLYAERAGARHVLTRSTSGLTAIGDALPIPLLRTVLIRGGGEDGDLRGDAGALIGYVAGRYALGAEELRR
;
A
#
# COMPACT_ATOMS: atom_id res chain seq x y z
N MET A 1 -92.68 -4.59 18.39
CA MET A 1 -93.50 -5.60 19.10
C MET A 1 -92.98 -6.99 18.77
N ARG A 2 -92.51 -7.69 19.81
CA ARG A 2 -92.33 -9.14 20.00
C ARG A 2 -91.39 -9.98 19.10
N PRO A 3 -90.81 -11.05 19.68
CA PRO A 3 -89.49 -11.62 19.33
C PRO A 3 -89.58 -13.04 18.74
N SER A 4 -88.49 -13.54 18.16
CA SER A 4 -88.33 -14.98 17.83
C SER A 4 -87.32 -15.65 18.77
N ARG A 5 -87.75 -16.82 19.26
CA ARG A 5 -87.14 -17.68 20.28
C ARG A 5 -85.80 -18.27 19.84
N ILE A 6 -84.90 -18.40 20.81
CA ILE A 6 -83.75 -19.31 20.79
C ILE A 6 -84.19 -20.65 21.38
N GLU A 7 -84.03 -21.74 20.64
CA GLU A 7 -84.08 -23.11 21.17
C GLU A 7 -82.65 -23.65 21.39
N PRO A 8 -82.38 -24.40 22.48
CA PRO A 8 -81.07 -25.00 22.73
C PRO A 8 -80.94 -26.35 22.01
N ARG A 9 -79.90 -26.50 21.19
CA ARG A 9 -79.47 -27.82 20.68
C ARG A 9 -78.76 -28.60 21.79
N GLY A 10 -79.23 -29.81 22.06
CA GLY A 10 -78.64 -30.75 23.02
C GLY A 10 -77.27 -31.31 22.59
N PRO A 11 -76.58 -32.02 23.50
CA PRO A 11 -75.20 -32.44 23.33
C PRO A 11 -75.12 -33.69 22.45
N GLN A 12 -74.42 -33.61 21.31
CA GLN A 12 -74.02 -34.80 20.56
C GLN A 12 -72.69 -35.34 21.09
N GLN A 13 -72.78 -36.57 21.60
CA GLN A 13 -71.67 -37.43 21.98
C GLN A 13 -70.79 -37.78 20.78
N GLY A 14 -69.50 -37.98 21.07
CA GLY A 14 -68.46 -38.21 20.08
C GLY A 14 -68.49 -39.56 19.38
N SER A 15 -67.90 -39.56 18.19
CA SER A 15 -67.29 -40.75 17.58
C SER A 15 -65.83 -40.40 17.28
N GLY A 16 -64.91 -41.28 17.71
CA GLY A 16 -63.48 -41.09 17.59
C GLY A 16 -62.93 -41.57 16.25
N GLY A 17 -61.76 -41.02 15.88
CA GLY A 17 -60.71 -41.82 15.27
C GLY A 17 -60.39 -41.57 13.79
N MET A 18 -59.77 -40.44 13.49
CA MET A 18 -58.47 -40.38 12.78
C MET A 18 -58.05 -38.90 12.71
N SER A 19 -57.23 -38.47 13.67
CA SER A 19 -56.56 -37.18 13.60
C SER A 19 -55.56 -37.23 12.45
N ALA A 20 -55.97 -36.70 11.30
CA ALA A 20 -55.02 -36.32 10.26
C ALA A 20 -54.01 -35.37 10.91
N ARG A 21 -52.77 -35.84 11.13
CA ARG A 21 -51.67 -34.97 11.54
C ARG A 21 -51.66 -33.80 10.55
N PRO A 22 -51.81 -32.53 11.00
CA PRO A 22 -51.76 -31.42 10.08
C PRO A 22 -50.40 -31.49 9.37
N ARG A 23 -50.43 -31.68 8.04
CA ARG A 23 -49.22 -31.54 7.22
C ARG A 23 -48.73 -30.11 7.43
N MET A 24 -47.59 -29.96 8.10
CA MET A 24 -46.91 -28.67 8.16
C MET A 24 -46.43 -28.35 6.75
N GLU A 25 -47.23 -27.63 5.98
CA GLU A 25 -46.76 -26.99 4.76
C GLU A 25 -45.79 -25.87 5.18
N LEU A 26 -44.50 -26.10 4.97
CA LEU A 26 -43.44 -25.12 5.20
C LEU A 26 -43.67 -23.95 4.24
N ASP A 27 -43.85 -22.73 4.76
CA ASP A 27 -43.96 -21.53 3.93
C ASP A 27 -42.66 -21.35 3.11
N PRO A 28 -42.71 -21.30 1.77
CA PRO A 28 -41.53 -21.19 0.93
C PRO A 28 -40.68 -19.95 1.24
N TRP A 29 -41.29 -18.86 1.73
CA TRP A 29 -40.56 -17.64 2.10
C TRP A 29 -39.73 -17.83 3.36
N ILE A 30 -40.21 -18.63 4.31
CA ILE A 30 -39.47 -18.97 5.53
C ILE A 30 -38.25 -19.85 5.17
N VAL A 31 -38.42 -20.79 4.23
CA VAL A 31 -37.31 -21.61 3.73
C VAL A 31 -36.29 -20.73 3.01
N ALA A 32 -36.73 -19.83 2.13
CA ALA A 32 -35.85 -18.88 1.44
C ALA A 32 -35.08 -17.99 2.42
N ALA A 33 -35.74 -17.47 3.45
CA ALA A 33 -35.10 -16.69 4.51
C ALA A 33 -34.08 -17.50 5.32
N PHE A 34 -34.40 -18.76 5.64
CA PHE A 34 -33.48 -19.66 6.32
C PHE A 34 -32.20 -19.88 5.49
N VAL A 35 -32.36 -20.20 4.20
CA VAL A 35 -31.23 -20.36 3.27
C VAL A 35 -30.43 -19.07 3.14
N ALA A 36 -31.09 -17.92 3.04
CA ALA A 36 -30.43 -16.62 2.98
C ALA A 36 -29.60 -16.33 4.25
N VAL A 37 -30.15 -16.57 5.45
CA VAL A 37 -29.43 -16.36 6.71
C VAL A 37 -28.22 -17.30 6.80
N VAL A 38 -28.40 -18.59 6.51
CA VAL A 38 -27.30 -19.56 6.54
C VAL A 38 -26.23 -19.21 5.50
N GLY A 39 -26.63 -18.79 4.30
CA GLY A 39 -25.73 -18.37 3.23
C GLY A 39 -24.94 -17.11 3.58
N LEU A 40 -25.57 -16.07 4.11
CA LEU A 40 -24.90 -14.84 4.54
C LEU A 40 -23.96 -15.09 5.73
N PHE A 41 -24.40 -15.91 6.69
CA PHE A 41 -23.57 -16.27 7.84
C PHE A 41 -22.35 -17.11 7.43
N GLY A 42 -22.56 -18.10 6.55
CA GLY A 42 -21.50 -18.89 5.95
C GLY A 42 -20.52 -18.02 5.16
N LEU A 43 -21.02 -17.10 4.33
CA LEU A 43 -20.18 -16.17 3.58
C LEU A 43 -19.36 -15.26 4.50
N GLY A 44 -19.97 -14.73 5.57
CA GLY A 44 -19.27 -13.86 6.53
C GLY A 44 -18.16 -14.56 7.32
N PHE A 45 -18.37 -15.83 7.71
CA PHE A 45 -17.43 -16.57 8.56
C PHE A 45 -16.42 -17.42 7.77
N MET A 46 -16.84 -17.94 6.62
CA MET A 46 -16.06 -18.87 5.79
C MET A 46 -15.56 -18.24 4.49
N GLY A 47 -16.04 -17.06 4.09
CA GLY A 47 -15.70 -16.45 2.80
C GLY A 47 -14.19 -16.38 2.54
N ALA A 48 -13.42 -15.85 3.50
CA ALA A 48 -11.96 -15.80 3.38
C ALA A 48 -11.29 -17.18 3.26
N ARG A 49 -11.87 -18.24 3.86
CA ARG A 49 -11.36 -19.63 3.77
C ARG A 49 -11.75 -20.31 2.45
N LEU A 50 -12.87 -19.90 1.86
CA LEU A 50 -13.39 -20.40 0.59
C LEU A 50 -12.79 -19.65 -0.62
N ALA A 51 -12.05 -18.57 -0.38
CA ALA A 51 -11.41 -17.79 -1.43
C ALA A 51 -10.47 -18.66 -2.30
N PRO A 52 -10.60 -18.63 -3.64
CA PRO A 52 -9.72 -19.38 -4.54
C PRO A 52 -8.25 -19.01 -4.41
N HIS A 53 -7.95 -17.76 -4.07
CA HIS A 53 -6.62 -17.20 -3.85
C HIS A 53 -6.60 -16.40 -2.55
N GLU A 54 -5.42 -16.11 -2.01
CA GLU A 54 -5.33 -15.17 -0.89
C GLU A 54 -5.65 -13.74 -1.36
N PRO A 55 -6.41 -12.95 -0.58
CA PRO A 55 -6.87 -11.61 -0.99
C PRO A 55 -5.75 -10.56 -1.13
N ILE A 56 -4.56 -10.89 -0.65
CA ILE A 56 -3.35 -10.07 -0.73
C ILE A 56 -2.42 -10.53 -1.87
N PHE A 57 -2.86 -11.46 -2.71
CA PHE A 57 -2.03 -12.05 -3.76
C PHE A 57 -2.00 -11.19 -5.03
N PHE A 58 -0.81 -10.70 -5.39
CA PHE A 58 -0.54 -9.96 -6.62
C PHE A 58 0.08 -10.87 -7.68
N VAL A 59 -0.56 -11.04 -8.84
CA VAL A 59 0.10 -11.63 -10.01
C VAL A 59 0.95 -10.56 -10.69
N VAL A 60 2.22 -10.47 -10.30
CA VAL A 60 3.22 -9.56 -10.88
C VAL A 60 4.22 -10.33 -11.75
N GLU A 61 3.83 -10.73 -12.96
CA GLU A 61 4.84 -11.21 -13.92
C GLU A 61 5.61 -9.99 -14.46
N HIS A 62 6.95 -10.06 -14.45
CA HIS A 62 7.80 -8.98 -15.00
C HIS A 62 7.48 -8.85 -16.50
N GLY A 63 6.98 -7.68 -16.93
CA GLY A 63 6.70 -7.44 -18.34
C GLY A 63 5.62 -6.39 -18.60
N SER A 64 5.28 -6.24 -19.88
CA SER A 64 4.25 -5.34 -20.42
C SER A 64 2.81 -5.80 -20.15
N ASP A 65 2.58 -6.54 -19.07
CA ASP A 65 1.29 -7.19 -18.82
C ASP A 65 0.20 -6.15 -18.49
N LEU A 66 -0.89 -6.21 -19.24
CA LEU A 66 -2.00 -5.26 -19.16
C LEU A 66 -2.87 -5.63 -17.95
N ARG A 67 -2.58 -5.01 -16.80
CA ARG A 67 -3.45 -5.04 -15.62
C ARG A 67 -4.44 -3.89 -15.67
N PRO A 68 -5.63 -4.04 -15.06
CA PRO A 68 -6.18 -5.28 -14.48
C PRO A 68 -6.47 -6.36 -15.53
N TYR A 69 -6.36 -7.64 -15.15
CA TYR A 69 -6.67 -8.77 -16.01
C TYR A 69 -8.18 -8.89 -16.21
N GLU A 70 -8.60 -9.11 -17.45
CA GLU A 70 -9.99 -9.32 -17.80
C GLU A 70 -10.54 -10.67 -17.27
N PRO A 71 -11.86 -10.79 -17.08
CA PRO A 71 -12.51 -12.05 -16.76
C PRO A 71 -12.12 -13.15 -17.74
N GLY A 72 -11.52 -14.22 -17.24
CA GLY A 72 -10.96 -15.28 -18.05
C GLY A 72 -10.68 -16.56 -17.25
N VAL A 73 -9.90 -17.47 -17.85
CA VAL A 73 -9.67 -18.81 -17.28
C VAL A 73 -8.93 -18.75 -15.94
N VAL A 74 -7.96 -17.84 -15.80
CA VAL A 74 -7.17 -17.69 -14.56
C VAL A 74 -7.96 -16.92 -13.49
N PHE A 75 -8.62 -15.84 -13.89
CA PHE A 75 -9.47 -15.04 -13.01
C PHE A 75 -10.89 -14.95 -13.57
N PRO A 76 -11.83 -15.81 -13.15
CA PRO A 76 -13.16 -15.89 -13.76
C PRO A 76 -13.98 -14.59 -13.67
N LEU A 77 -13.73 -13.75 -12.67
CA LEU A 77 -14.33 -12.41 -12.54
C LEU A 77 -13.31 -11.27 -12.75
N GLY A 78 -12.14 -11.56 -13.31
CA GLY A 78 -11.05 -10.60 -13.53
C GLY A 78 -10.28 -10.28 -12.25
N SER A 79 -9.32 -9.36 -12.37
CA SER A 79 -8.49 -8.90 -11.25
C SER A 79 -8.72 -7.44 -10.90
N ASP A 80 -8.27 -7.00 -9.72
CA ASP A 80 -8.13 -5.57 -9.45
C ASP A 80 -6.93 -4.94 -10.18
N VAL A 81 -6.76 -3.63 -10.01
CA VAL A 81 -5.64 -2.84 -10.58
C VAL A 81 -4.26 -3.32 -10.12
N LEU A 82 -4.20 -4.13 -9.08
CA LEU A 82 -2.99 -4.70 -8.51
C LEU A 82 -2.74 -6.15 -8.99
N GLY A 83 -3.68 -6.73 -9.76
CA GLY A 83 -3.58 -8.12 -10.21
C GLY A 83 -4.08 -9.14 -9.21
N ARG A 84 -4.93 -8.73 -8.25
CA ARG A 84 -5.53 -9.60 -7.23
C ARG A 84 -6.89 -10.13 -7.70
N ASP A 85 -7.16 -11.41 -7.47
CA ASP A 85 -8.41 -12.08 -7.90
C ASP A 85 -9.66 -11.44 -7.27
N MET A 86 -10.61 -11.01 -8.11
CA MET A 86 -11.83 -10.37 -7.66
C MET A 86 -12.76 -11.30 -6.87
N ILE A 87 -12.80 -12.60 -7.20
CA ILE A 87 -13.61 -13.56 -6.43
C ILE A 87 -13.09 -13.64 -5.01
N SER A 88 -11.79 -13.84 -4.87
CA SER A 88 -11.11 -13.93 -3.58
C SER A 88 -11.30 -12.67 -2.74
N LEU A 89 -11.18 -11.50 -3.36
CA LEU A 89 -11.39 -10.21 -2.69
C LEU A 89 -12.83 -10.02 -2.21
N VAL A 90 -13.84 -10.39 -3.01
CA VAL A 90 -15.25 -10.31 -2.58
C VAL A 90 -15.54 -11.28 -1.45
N LEU A 91 -15.07 -12.53 -1.55
CA LEU A 91 -15.30 -13.54 -0.51
C LEU A 91 -14.60 -13.15 0.81
N ALA A 92 -13.36 -12.68 0.74
CA ALA A 92 -12.62 -12.22 1.91
C ALA A 92 -13.23 -10.96 2.54
N GLY A 93 -13.73 -10.03 1.71
CA GLY A 93 -14.33 -8.78 2.19
C GLY A 93 -15.77 -8.87 2.69
N ALA A 94 -16.40 -10.04 2.56
CA ALA A 94 -17.77 -10.24 2.99
C ALA A 94 -17.93 -10.12 4.51
N GLY A 95 -17.04 -10.73 5.30
CA GLY A 95 -17.11 -10.72 6.76
C GLY A 95 -17.07 -9.31 7.35
N ALA A 96 -16.12 -8.49 6.90
CA ALA A 96 -16.03 -7.08 7.31
C ALA A 96 -17.30 -6.30 6.94
N THR A 97 -17.72 -6.38 5.67
CA THR A 97 -18.87 -5.63 5.17
C THR A 97 -20.18 -6.02 5.88
N LEU A 98 -20.46 -7.33 5.99
CA LEU A 98 -21.66 -7.86 6.65
C LEU A 98 -21.72 -7.46 8.14
N THR A 99 -20.57 -7.48 8.82
CA THR A 99 -20.49 -7.06 10.23
C THR A 99 -20.81 -5.57 10.39
N ILE A 100 -20.25 -4.71 9.53
CA ILE A 100 -20.48 -3.26 9.58
C ILE A 100 -21.95 -2.93 9.32
N VAL A 101 -22.57 -3.52 8.30
CA VAL A 101 -23.98 -3.21 7.95
C VAL A 101 -24.96 -3.76 8.97
N LEU A 102 -24.67 -4.91 9.57
CA LEU A 102 -25.46 -5.48 10.65
C LEU A 102 -25.34 -4.63 11.92
N ALA A 103 -24.13 -4.26 12.32
CA ALA A 103 -23.89 -3.41 13.48
C ALA A 103 -24.49 -2.01 13.31
N GLY A 104 -24.32 -1.39 12.13
CA GLY A 104 -24.91 -0.10 11.79
C GLY A 104 -26.45 -0.16 11.79
N GLY A 105 -27.03 -1.19 11.18
CA GLY A 105 -28.48 -1.40 11.19
C GLY A 105 -29.03 -1.61 12.60
N ALA A 106 -28.41 -2.46 13.40
CA ALA A 106 -28.79 -2.71 14.79
C ALA A 106 -28.66 -1.46 15.66
N ALA A 107 -27.57 -0.69 15.50
CA ALA A 107 -27.37 0.56 16.23
C ALA A 107 -28.47 1.58 15.91
N ARG A 108 -28.83 1.75 14.62
CA ARG A 108 -29.93 2.63 14.18
C ARG A 108 -31.27 2.25 14.81
N VAL A 109 -31.60 0.95 14.81
CA VAL A 109 -32.83 0.44 15.43
C VAL A 109 -32.80 0.67 16.94
N ALA A 110 -31.72 0.30 17.62
CA ALA A 110 -31.58 0.46 19.06
C ALA A 110 -31.74 1.93 19.48
N ALA A 111 -31.08 2.85 18.78
CA ALA A 111 -31.23 4.27 19.05
C ALA A 111 -32.64 4.78 18.76
N GLY A 112 -33.27 4.33 17.68
CA GLY A 112 -34.66 4.67 17.36
C GLY A 112 -35.63 4.24 18.46
N ILE A 113 -35.48 3.01 18.98
CA ILE A 113 -36.27 2.50 20.11
C ILE A 113 -36.05 3.35 21.36
N LEU A 114 -34.79 3.59 21.73
CA LEU A 114 -34.43 4.34 22.93
C LEU A 114 -34.98 5.77 22.86
N LEU A 115 -34.80 6.46 21.74
CA LEU A 115 -35.26 7.84 21.56
C LEU A 115 -36.79 7.92 21.50
N ALA A 116 -37.47 6.94 20.90
CA ALA A 116 -38.93 6.88 20.89
C ALA A 116 -39.52 6.64 22.30
N ALA A 117 -38.88 5.75 23.08
CA ALA A 117 -39.24 5.51 24.47
C ALA A 117 -39.02 6.74 25.35
N VAL A 118 -37.88 7.42 25.21
CA VAL A 118 -37.55 8.65 25.96
C VAL A 118 -38.50 9.79 25.58
N GLY A 119 -38.79 9.98 24.30
CA GLY A 119 -39.81 10.92 23.83
C GLY A 119 -41.24 10.57 24.27
N GLY A 120 -41.47 9.36 24.80
CA GLY A 120 -42.72 8.95 25.43
C GLY A 120 -42.85 9.37 26.90
N LEU A 121 -41.75 9.74 27.57
CA LEU A 121 -41.74 10.10 29.00
C LEU A 121 -42.27 11.53 29.24
N TRP A 122 -41.93 12.48 28.35
CA TRP A 122 -42.26 13.89 28.57
C TRP A 122 -42.43 14.69 27.28
N ARG A 123 -43.38 15.63 27.27
CA ARG A 123 -43.72 16.45 26.08
C ARG A 123 -42.54 17.26 25.51
N PRO A 124 -41.66 17.90 26.32
CA PRO A 124 -40.52 18.63 25.76
C PRO A 124 -39.50 17.71 25.08
N LEU A 125 -39.25 16.52 25.65
CA LEU A 125 -38.37 15.51 25.04
C LEU A 125 -38.95 14.96 23.74
N ARG A 126 -40.28 14.86 23.66
CA ARG A 126 -40.99 14.52 22.43
C ARG A 126 -40.70 15.56 21.34
N LEU A 127 -40.97 16.84 21.60
CA LEU A 127 -40.72 17.91 20.64
C LEU A 127 -39.24 17.96 20.21
N LEU A 128 -38.31 17.79 21.15
CA LEU A 128 -36.88 17.75 20.84
C LEU A 128 -36.50 16.59 19.92
N THR A 129 -36.99 15.38 20.22
CA THR A 129 -36.68 14.18 19.41
C THR A 129 -37.37 14.19 18.04
N GLU A 130 -38.59 14.69 17.94
CA GLU A 130 -39.31 14.88 16.67
C GLU A 130 -38.58 15.91 15.79
N SER A 131 -38.25 17.09 16.33
CA SER A 131 -37.48 18.12 15.61
C SER A 131 -36.08 17.65 15.20
N ALA A 132 -35.40 16.89 16.07
CA ALA A 132 -34.10 16.31 15.73
C ALA A 132 -34.23 15.27 14.60
N ALA A 133 -35.27 14.44 14.62
CA ALA A 133 -35.53 13.46 13.56
C ALA A 133 -35.92 14.12 12.22
N GLU A 134 -36.60 15.27 12.27
CA GLU A 134 -36.87 16.10 11.08
C GLU A 134 -35.58 16.67 10.51
N LEU A 135 -34.74 17.29 11.35
CA LEU A 135 -33.46 17.86 10.94
C LEU A 135 -32.54 16.81 10.32
N VAL A 136 -32.38 15.65 10.96
CA VAL A 136 -31.53 14.56 10.47
C VAL A 136 -32.04 14.02 9.12
N SER A 137 -33.35 13.95 8.92
CA SER A 137 -33.93 13.43 7.66
C SER A 137 -33.93 14.46 6.53
N ALA A 138 -33.77 15.75 6.83
CA ALA A 138 -33.72 16.81 5.83
C ALA A 138 -32.38 16.84 5.06
N ILE A 139 -31.32 16.30 5.65
CA ILE A 139 -29.98 16.31 5.06
C ILE A 139 -29.71 14.96 4.38
N PRO A 140 -29.17 14.92 3.14
CA PRO A 140 -28.80 13.68 2.49
C PRO A 140 -27.81 12.87 3.33
N ALA A 141 -28.19 11.62 3.63
CA ALA A 141 -27.44 10.78 4.57
C ALA A 141 -26.00 10.53 4.14
N THR A 142 -25.78 10.38 2.84
CA THR A 142 -24.47 10.23 2.19
C THR A 142 -23.54 11.39 2.46
N LEU A 143 -24.02 12.63 2.31
CA LEU A 143 -23.21 13.84 2.48
C LEU A 143 -22.72 13.98 3.92
N VAL A 144 -23.64 13.79 4.89
CA VAL A 144 -23.28 13.88 6.31
C VAL A 144 -22.33 12.75 6.69
N ALA A 145 -22.58 11.52 6.22
CA ALA A 145 -21.74 10.38 6.54
C ALA A 145 -20.33 10.58 5.98
N LEU A 146 -20.21 11.09 4.75
CA LEU A 146 -18.93 11.42 4.14
C LEU A 146 -18.17 12.47 4.97
N VAL A 147 -18.82 13.57 5.32
CA VAL A 147 -18.21 14.66 6.10
C VAL A 147 -17.80 14.18 7.49
N LEU A 148 -18.67 13.46 8.19
CA LEU A 148 -18.37 12.91 9.52
C LEU A 148 -17.18 11.97 9.47
N VAL A 149 -17.16 11.03 8.51
CA VAL A 149 -16.03 10.10 8.38
C VAL A 149 -14.77 10.88 8.02
N LYS A 150 -14.80 11.82 7.07
CA LYS A 150 -13.59 12.58 6.69
C LYS A 150 -13.05 13.51 7.79
N ILE A 151 -13.90 14.06 8.65
CA ILE A 151 -13.48 14.95 9.76
C ILE A 151 -13.03 14.14 10.98
N LEU A 152 -13.77 13.09 11.34
CA LEU A 152 -13.53 12.30 12.55
C LEU A 152 -12.45 11.23 12.35
N VAL A 153 -12.03 10.96 11.10
CA VAL A 153 -11.03 9.93 10.77
C VAL A 153 -9.71 10.55 10.36
N LYS A 154 -8.64 10.15 11.07
CA LYS A 154 -7.26 10.25 10.61
C LYS A 154 -6.77 8.85 10.25
N ALA A 155 -6.40 8.63 8.98
CA ALA A 155 -5.75 7.46 8.35
C ALA A 155 -6.29 6.03 8.62
N ASP A 156 -6.85 5.75 9.81
CA ASP A 156 -7.45 4.48 10.23
C ASP A 156 -8.88 4.74 10.72
N THR A 157 -9.87 4.50 9.86
CA THR A 157 -11.26 4.52 10.33
C THR A 157 -11.45 3.40 11.34
N THR A 158 -11.70 3.69 12.62
CA THR A 158 -12.10 2.61 13.54
C THR A 158 -13.52 2.16 13.20
N PHE A 159 -13.75 0.84 13.20
CA PHE A 159 -15.07 0.22 13.05
C PHE A 159 -16.19 0.97 13.79
N LEU A 160 -15.94 1.38 15.04
CA LEU A 160 -16.88 2.12 15.88
C LEU A 160 -17.22 3.52 15.35
N VAL A 161 -16.25 4.23 14.76
CA VAL A 161 -16.47 5.57 14.18
C VAL A 161 -17.41 5.47 12.99
N PHE A 162 -17.18 4.48 12.13
CA PHE A 162 -18.03 4.28 10.96
C PHE A 162 -19.46 3.86 11.36
N VAL A 163 -19.60 2.91 12.28
CA VAL A 163 -20.91 2.53 12.84
C VAL A 163 -21.58 3.73 13.51
N GLY A 164 -20.83 4.59 14.21
CA GLY A 164 -21.31 5.84 14.80
C GLY A 164 -21.83 6.83 13.75
N ALA A 165 -21.14 6.98 12.62
CA ALA A 165 -21.60 7.81 11.50
C ALA A 165 -22.89 7.24 10.88
N LEU A 166 -22.95 5.92 10.65
CA LEU A 166 -24.17 5.25 10.18
C LEU A 166 -25.34 5.47 11.15
N LEU A 167 -25.06 5.36 12.45
CA LEU A 167 -26.03 5.57 13.53
C LEU A 167 -26.58 6.99 13.53
N LEU A 168 -25.70 8.00 13.60
CA LEU A 168 -26.04 9.43 13.75
C LEU A 168 -27.05 9.93 12.71
N ILE A 169 -27.00 9.35 11.52
CA ILE A 169 -27.77 9.79 10.37
C ILE A 169 -28.96 8.87 10.10
N GLY A 170 -28.92 7.61 10.55
CA GLY A 170 -29.92 6.61 10.23
C GLY A 170 -30.98 6.33 11.30
N TRP A 171 -30.84 6.86 12.52
CA TRP A 171 -31.75 6.53 13.63
C TRP A 171 -33.18 7.10 13.48
N ALA A 172 -33.35 8.17 12.70
CA ALA A 172 -34.63 8.86 12.54
C ALA A 172 -35.72 7.99 11.88
N GLY A 173 -35.33 7.12 10.94
CA GLY A 173 -36.27 6.18 10.29
C GLY A 173 -36.90 5.20 11.28
N PRO A 174 -36.09 4.38 11.99
CA PRO A 174 -36.56 3.50 13.06
C PRO A 174 -37.34 4.23 14.15
N TYR A 175 -36.88 5.41 14.58
CA TYR A 175 -37.59 6.25 15.55
C TYR A 175 -39.05 6.52 15.14
N ARG A 176 -39.29 6.94 13.89
CA ARG A 176 -40.64 7.26 13.38
C ARG A 176 -41.56 6.04 13.39
N ILE A 177 -41.03 4.88 12.96
CA ILE A 177 -41.80 3.64 12.90
C ILE A 177 -42.18 3.19 14.32
N VAL A 178 -41.20 3.16 15.23
CA VAL A 178 -41.44 2.81 16.63
C VAL A 178 -42.40 3.79 17.28
N ARG A 179 -42.26 5.08 17.01
CA ARG A 179 -43.13 6.12 17.56
C ARG A 179 -44.58 5.93 17.11
N ALA A 180 -44.82 5.74 15.82
CA ALA A 180 -46.15 5.51 15.28
C ALA A 180 -46.83 4.31 15.95
N GLU A 181 -46.08 3.23 16.18
CA GLU A 181 -46.61 2.04 16.81
C GLU A 181 -46.81 2.19 18.33
N ILE A 182 -45.91 2.89 19.03
CA ILE A 182 -46.12 3.27 20.44
C ILE A 182 -47.39 4.11 20.59
N ASP A 183 -47.59 5.11 19.71
CA ASP A 183 -48.77 5.98 19.75
C ASP A 183 -50.05 5.18 19.43
N ARG A 184 -50.00 4.21 18.51
CA ARG A 184 -51.11 3.27 18.25
C ARG A 184 -51.44 2.43 19.49
N LEU A 185 -50.43 1.81 20.10
CA LEU A 185 -50.58 0.96 21.28
C LEU A 185 -51.01 1.75 22.52
N ALA A 186 -50.62 3.03 22.62
CA ALA A 186 -50.97 3.89 23.76
C ALA A 186 -52.49 4.08 23.94
N HIS A 187 -53.27 3.89 22.87
CA HIS A 187 -54.73 3.97 22.86
C HIS A 187 -55.40 2.58 22.94
N ALA A 188 -54.63 1.50 23.13
CA ALA A 188 -55.19 0.15 23.20
C ALA A 188 -55.85 -0.11 24.58
N PRO A 189 -57.00 -0.81 24.65
CA PRO A 189 -57.73 -1.04 25.90
C PRO A 189 -56.92 -1.73 27.01
N PHE A 190 -55.99 -2.62 26.65
CA PHE A 190 -55.13 -3.29 27.62
C PHE A 190 -54.06 -2.37 28.22
N ILE A 191 -53.62 -1.35 27.47
CA ILE A 191 -52.69 -0.32 27.97
C ILE A 191 -53.44 0.66 28.88
N GLU A 192 -54.67 1.02 28.55
CA GLU A 192 -55.53 1.84 29.40
C GLU A 192 -55.80 1.15 30.73
N GLY A 193 -56.19 -0.13 30.72
CA GLY A 193 -56.36 -0.92 31.93
C GLY A 193 -55.08 -1.05 32.76
N ALA A 194 -53.93 -1.25 32.12
CA ALA A 194 -52.63 -1.29 32.80
C ALA A 194 -52.28 0.04 33.49
N ARG A 195 -52.63 1.19 32.89
CA ARG A 195 -52.46 2.51 33.51
C ARG A 195 -53.41 2.72 34.68
N SER A 196 -54.67 2.28 34.59
CA SER A 196 -55.62 2.33 35.70
C SER A 196 -55.14 1.55 36.93
N LEU A 197 -54.31 0.51 36.72
CA LEU A 197 -53.65 -0.26 37.78
C LEU A 197 -52.38 0.42 38.34
N GLY A 198 -52.05 1.63 37.91
CA GLY A 198 -50.89 2.39 38.41
C GLY A 198 -49.54 1.92 37.87
N ILE A 199 -49.49 1.17 36.78
CA ILE A 199 -48.23 0.72 36.17
C ILE A 199 -47.49 1.94 35.59
N SER A 200 -46.24 2.14 36.03
CA SER A 200 -45.40 3.25 35.57
C SER A 200 -45.09 3.15 34.08
N GLY A 201 -44.93 4.30 33.40
CA GLY A 201 -44.70 4.37 31.95
C GLY A 201 -43.49 3.56 31.47
N TRP A 202 -42.40 3.53 32.25
CA TRP A 202 -41.22 2.73 31.92
C TRP A 202 -41.51 1.22 32.00
N ARG A 203 -42.23 0.78 33.05
CA ARG A 203 -42.63 -0.63 33.20
C ARG A 203 -43.65 -1.03 32.13
N LEU A 204 -44.55 -0.11 31.78
CA LEU A 204 -45.52 -0.27 30.71
C LEU A 204 -44.84 -0.46 29.35
N PHE A 205 -43.81 0.33 29.04
CA PHE A 205 -43.04 0.21 27.81
C PHE A 205 -42.37 -1.17 27.68
N TRP A 206 -41.51 -1.54 28.64
CA TRP A 206 -40.74 -2.78 28.54
C TRP A 206 -41.58 -4.06 28.66
N ARG A 207 -42.65 -4.05 29.46
CA ARG A 207 -43.46 -5.24 29.72
C ARG A 207 -44.62 -5.42 28.73
N HIS A 208 -45.15 -4.33 28.18
CA HIS A 208 -46.33 -4.39 27.31
C HIS A 208 -46.04 -3.87 25.92
N GLN A 209 -45.46 -2.68 25.74
CA GLN A 209 -45.31 -2.10 24.40
C GLN A 209 -44.19 -2.78 23.60
N LEU A 210 -42.97 -2.88 24.15
CA LEU A 210 -41.82 -3.43 23.44
C LEU A 210 -42.04 -4.86 22.91
N PRO A 211 -42.64 -5.81 23.67
CA PRO A 211 -42.96 -7.13 23.15
C PRO A 211 -43.87 -7.10 21.91
N HIS A 212 -44.83 -6.16 21.85
CA HIS A 212 -45.69 -5.96 20.67
C HIS A 212 -44.95 -5.30 19.51
N LEU A 213 -43.86 -4.56 19.78
CA LEU A 213 -43.02 -3.95 18.75
C LEU A 213 -42.09 -4.97 18.09
N VAL A 214 -41.77 -6.10 18.73
CA VAL A 214 -40.72 -7.00 18.22
C VAL A 214 -40.95 -7.46 16.77
N PRO A 215 -42.18 -7.82 16.32
CA PRO A 215 -42.43 -8.15 14.92
C PRO A 215 -42.04 -7.04 13.94
N ILE A 216 -42.49 -5.81 14.20
CA ILE A 216 -42.20 -4.66 13.34
C ILE A 216 -40.72 -4.25 13.44
N LEU A 217 -40.09 -4.43 14.60
CA LEU A 217 -38.66 -4.20 14.80
C LEU A 217 -37.80 -5.19 14.02
N ALA A 218 -38.23 -6.46 13.90
CA ALA A 218 -37.50 -7.47 13.14
C ALA A 218 -37.46 -7.13 11.64
N VAL A 219 -38.61 -6.69 11.09
CA VAL A 219 -38.70 -6.22 9.70
C VAL A 219 -37.90 -4.93 9.51
N ASN A 220 -38.01 -4.00 10.48
CA ASN A 220 -37.28 -2.75 10.43
C ASN A 220 -35.76 -2.96 10.49
N LEU A 221 -35.28 -3.93 11.28
CA LEU A 221 -33.86 -4.28 11.31
C LEU A 221 -33.36 -4.70 9.93
N ALA A 222 -34.08 -5.57 9.23
CA ALA A 222 -33.73 -5.97 7.86
C ALA A 222 -33.65 -4.74 6.92
N GLN A 223 -34.64 -3.84 7.00
CA GLN A 223 -34.63 -2.57 6.23
C GLN A 223 -33.42 -1.70 6.58
N GLN A 224 -33.06 -1.58 7.86
CA GLN A 224 -31.93 -0.77 8.30
C GLN A 224 -30.59 -1.38 7.90
N VAL A 225 -30.47 -2.70 7.87
CA VAL A 225 -29.28 -3.40 7.36
C VAL A 225 -29.12 -3.13 5.87
N VAL A 226 -30.19 -3.20 5.07
CA VAL A 226 -30.15 -2.85 3.64
C VAL A 226 -29.79 -1.36 3.45
N ALA A 227 -30.38 -0.46 4.25
CA ALA A 227 -30.05 0.97 4.18
C ALA A 227 -28.59 1.25 4.57
N SER A 228 -28.03 0.53 5.53
CA SER A 228 -26.60 0.60 5.88
C SER A 228 -25.72 0.07 4.75
N LEU A 229 -26.14 -1.02 4.11
CA LEU A 229 -25.45 -1.66 2.99
C LEU A 229 -25.35 -0.73 1.77
N VAL A 230 -26.44 -0.05 1.42
CA VAL A 230 -26.46 0.98 0.38
C VAL A 230 -25.53 2.13 0.73
N LEU A 231 -25.60 2.64 1.96
CA LEU A 231 -24.75 3.76 2.39
C LEU A 231 -23.26 3.42 2.39
N VAL A 232 -22.88 2.18 2.75
CA VAL A 232 -21.51 1.68 2.64
C VAL A 232 -21.05 1.66 1.18
N ALA A 233 -21.89 1.20 0.26
CA ALA A 233 -21.57 1.20 -1.17
C ALA A 233 -21.38 2.63 -1.71
N GLU A 234 -22.28 3.55 -1.36
CA GLU A 234 -22.20 4.97 -1.74
C GLU A 234 -20.90 5.61 -1.22
N LEU A 235 -20.55 5.38 0.05
CA LEU A 235 -19.31 5.89 0.64
C LEU A 235 -18.07 5.27 -0.02
N GLY A 236 -18.10 3.98 -0.34
CA GLY A 236 -17.03 3.29 -1.07
C GLY A 236 -16.74 3.95 -2.41
N VAL A 237 -17.78 4.13 -3.23
CA VAL A 237 -17.72 4.87 -4.51
C VAL A 237 -17.18 6.29 -4.31
N LEU A 238 -17.50 6.96 -3.22
CA LEU A 238 -17.09 8.35 -2.99
C LEU A 238 -15.66 8.52 -2.47
N GLY A 239 -15.09 7.56 -1.78
CA GLY A 239 -13.91 7.92 -1.00
C GLY A 239 -13.46 6.96 0.06
N THR A 240 -14.41 6.23 0.62
CA THR A 240 -14.50 6.20 2.06
C THR A 240 -14.97 4.84 2.50
N PHE A 241 -14.16 4.22 3.33
CA PHE A 241 -14.35 2.85 3.79
C PHE A 241 -13.77 2.71 5.21
N VAL A 242 -14.01 1.57 5.84
CA VAL A 242 -13.79 1.32 7.28
C VAL A 242 -12.41 0.72 7.56
N GLY A 243 -11.82 0.00 6.60
CA GLY A 243 -10.58 -0.74 6.76
C GLY A 243 -9.33 0.14 6.89
N THR A 244 -8.29 -0.43 7.49
CA THR A 244 -6.94 0.14 7.45
C THR A 244 -6.53 0.36 6.00
N THR A 245 -6.08 1.58 5.71
CA THR A 245 -5.70 1.96 4.36
C THR A 245 -4.20 1.74 4.20
N ARG A 246 -3.81 0.86 3.27
CA ARG A 246 -2.40 0.71 2.87
C ARG A 246 -2.11 1.59 1.66
N LEU A 247 -1.00 2.31 1.73
CA LEU A 247 -0.45 3.12 0.64
C LEU A 247 0.63 2.31 -0.07
N ILE A 248 0.34 1.85 -1.29
CA ILE A 248 1.25 1.01 -2.07
C ILE A 248 1.78 1.82 -3.24
N ASN A 249 3.11 1.92 -3.37
CA ASN A 249 3.72 2.46 -4.58
C ASN A 249 3.50 1.49 -5.75
N ILE A 250 3.01 1.97 -6.89
CA ILE A 250 2.65 1.18 -8.08
C ILE A 250 3.40 1.65 -9.34
N GLU A 251 4.38 2.54 -9.19
CA GLU A 251 5.09 3.22 -10.27
C GLU A 251 5.76 2.25 -11.27
N GLU A 252 6.33 1.14 -10.79
CA GLU A 252 6.91 0.09 -11.65
C GLU A 252 5.95 -1.11 -11.87
N SER A 253 4.97 -1.30 -10.99
CA SER A 253 4.00 -2.42 -11.07
C SER A 253 2.97 -2.24 -12.20
N LEU A 254 2.74 -1.01 -12.63
CA LEU A 254 1.91 -0.68 -13.79
C LEU A 254 2.84 -0.31 -14.96
N SER A 255 3.21 -1.30 -15.76
CA SER A 255 4.21 -1.17 -16.84
C SER A 255 3.90 -0.12 -17.91
N ARG A 256 2.72 0.53 -17.91
CA ARG A 256 2.37 1.69 -18.73
C ARG A 256 1.25 2.54 -18.09
N VAL A 257 1.58 3.46 -17.18
CA VAL A 257 0.69 4.63 -16.96
C VAL A 257 1.11 5.72 -17.94
N ILE A 258 0.36 5.80 -19.03
CA ILE A 258 0.36 6.95 -19.93
C ILE A 258 -0.27 8.11 -19.13
N VAL A 259 0.58 9.06 -18.73
CA VAL A 259 0.25 10.36 -18.10
C VAL A 259 -0.04 10.31 -16.57
N GLY A 260 0.83 10.95 -15.77
CA GLY A 260 0.78 10.95 -14.29
C GLY A 260 -0.42 11.66 -13.65
N PRO A 261 -0.65 11.59 -12.31
CA PRO A 261 -0.07 10.83 -11.18
C PRO A 261 -1.09 9.79 -10.60
N PRO A 262 -0.93 9.11 -9.43
CA PRO A 262 0.18 9.04 -8.47
C PRO A 262 0.97 7.72 -8.51
N SER A 263 2.23 7.79 -8.08
CA SER A 263 3.06 6.62 -7.78
C SER A 263 2.49 5.77 -6.65
N VAL A 264 1.46 6.20 -5.90
CA VAL A 264 0.95 5.51 -4.70
C VAL A 264 -0.57 5.37 -4.72
N THR A 265 -1.09 4.13 -4.58
CA THR A 265 -2.53 3.83 -4.48
C THR A 265 -2.95 3.41 -3.06
N GLN A 266 -4.21 3.65 -2.73
CA GLN A 266 -4.83 3.26 -1.46
C GLN A 266 -5.61 1.97 -1.62
N ILE A 267 -5.34 0.97 -0.79
CA ILE A 267 -6.17 -0.23 -0.69
C ILE A 267 -6.72 -0.45 0.71
N ALA A 268 -7.91 -1.04 0.78
CA ALA A 268 -8.45 -1.58 2.02
C ALA A 268 -7.75 -2.90 2.36
N ASP A 269 -7.22 -2.97 3.58
CA ASP A 269 -6.65 -4.18 4.15
C ASP A 269 -7.08 -4.31 5.62
N PRO A 270 -7.78 -5.37 6.06
CA PRO A 270 -8.30 -6.45 5.24
C PRO A 270 -9.28 -5.94 4.18
N PRO A 271 -9.50 -6.70 3.08
CA PRO A 271 -10.42 -6.28 2.04
C PRO A 271 -11.84 -6.09 2.59
N GLU A 272 -12.58 -5.17 2.01
CA GLU A 272 -14.02 -4.99 2.23
C GLU A 272 -14.66 -4.42 0.96
N TRP A 273 -15.95 -4.63 0.76
CA TRP A 273 -16.59 -4.32 -0.53
C TRP A 273 -16.62 -2.81 -0.82
N GLY A 274 -16.76 -1.96 0.21
CA GLY A 274 -16.65 -0.50 0.05
C GLY A 274 -15.25 -0.07 -0.40
N GLY A 275 -14.21 -0.73 0.11
CA GLY A 275 -12.82 -0.53 -0.30
C GLY A 275 -12.53 -1.01 -1.73
N LEU A 276 -13.22 -2.06 -2.20
CA LEU A 276 -13.12 -2.51 -3.59
C LEU A 276 -13.74 -1.48 -4.55
N LEU A 277 -14.92 -0.94 -4.22
CA LEU A 277 -15.55 0.13 -5.00
C LEU A 277 -14.74 1.43 -4.97
N ALA A 278 -14.03 1.69 -3.87
CA ALA A 278 -13.16 2.84 -3.71
C ALA A 278 -12.00 2.90 -4.71
N GLY A 279 -11.49 1.74 -5.14
CA GLY A 279 -10.47 1.65 -6.19
C GLY A 279 -11.03 1.86 -7.60
N ALA A 280 -12.35 1.87 -7.77
CA ALA A 280 -13.01 1.74 -9.06
C ALA A 280 -13.69 3.03 -9.57
N ARG A 281 -13.19 4.21 -9.17
CA ARG A 281 -13.91 5.50 -9.34
C ARG A 281 -13.74 6.22 -10.67
N THR A 282 -12.74 5.85 -11.48
CA THR A 282 -12.46 6.60 -12.70
C THR A 282 -13.47 6.24 -13.79
N ILE A 283 -13.89 7.24 -14.57
CA ILE A 283 -14.87 7.03 -15.65
C ILE A 283 -14.36 6.03 -16.71
N GLU A 284 -13.04 5.93 -16.85
CA GLU A 284 -12.35 4.95 -17.69
C GLU A 284 -12.72 3.50 -17.32
N ILE A 285 -12.86 3.21 -16.02
CA ILE A 285 -13.18 1.88 -15.49
C ILE A 285 -14.56 1.39 -15.96
N LEU A 286 -15.50 2.30 -16.20
CA LEU A 286 -16.83 1.94 -16.71
C LEU A 286 -16.77 1.36 -18.14
N TRP A 287 -15.75 1.71 -18.91
CA TRP A 287 -15.61 1.32 -20.31
C TRP A 287 -14.58 0.20 -20.52
N THR A 288 -13.48 0.20 -19.76
CA THR A 288 -12.36 -0.73 -19.99
C THR A 288 -12.28 -1.85 -18.96
N THR A 289 -12.60 -1.59 -17.69
CA THR A 289 -12.35 -2.51 -16.56
C THR A 289 -13.57 -2.68 -15.66
N ARG A 290 -14.73 -2.84 -16.32
CA ARG A 290 -16.07 -2.81 -15.70
C ARG A 290 -16.28 -3.75 -14.51
N TRP A 291 -15.56 -4.88 -14.47
CA TRP A 291 -15.69 -5.87 -13.40
C TRP A 291 -15.30 -5.31 -12.03
N LEU A 292 -14.42 -4.29 -11.97
CA LEU A 292 -14.02 -3.62 -10.73
C LEU A 292 -15.21 -3.00 -9.97
N ILE A 293 -16.26 -2.59 -10.68
CA ILE A 293 -17.49 -2.04 -10.08
C ILE A 293 -18.57 -3.13 -9.98
N PHE A 294 -18.77 -3.90 -11.06
CA PHE A 294 -19.87 -4.86 -11.13
C PHE A 294 -19.72 -6.03 -10.14
N VAL A 295 -18.51 -6.54 -9.93
CA VAL A 295 -18.28 -7.71 -9.07
C VAL A 295 -18.60 -7.41 -7.60
N PRO A 296 -18.01 -6.39 -6.95
CA PRO A 296 -18.43 -5.99 -5.61
C PRO A 296 -19.89 -5.48 -5.59
N GLY A 297 -20.35 -4.78 -6.64
CA GLY A 297 -21.73 -4.30 -6.74
C GLY A 297 -22.78 -5.44 -6.73
N MET A 298 -22.49 -6.57 -7.40
CA MET A 298 -23.33 -7.76 -7.37
C MET A 298 -23.37 -8.40 -5.98
N ALA A 299 -22.26 -8.38 -5.23
CA ALA A 299 -22.22 -8.87 -3.85
C ALA A 299 -23.10 -8.01 -2.92
N PHE A 300 -23.05 -6.68 -3.07
CA PHE A 300 -23.97 -5.75 -2.40
C PHE A 300 -25.44 -6.05 -2.76
N ALA A 301 -25.75 -6.19 -4.06
CA ALA A 301 -27.11 -6.43 -4.53
C ALA A 301 -27.67 -7.78 -4.04
N ALA A 302 -26.90 -8.87 -4.16
CA ALA A 302 -27.30 -10.19 -3.69
C ALA A 302 -27.55 -10.20 -2.17
N THR A 303 -26.71 -9.51 -1.41
CA THR A 303 -26.88 -9.35 0.04
C THR A 303 -28.14 -8.55 0.37
N ALA A 304 -28.41 -7.46 -0.35
CA ALA A 304 -29.62 -6.66 -0.17
C ALA A 304 -30.89 -7.49 -0.40
N VAL A 305 -30.91 -8.30 -1.47
CA VAL A 305 -32.01 -9.23 -1.77
C VAL A 305 -32.14 -10.28 -0.67
N ALA A 306 -31.05 -10.91 -0.24
CA ALA A 306 -31.07 -11.92 0.81
C ALA A 306 -31.62 -11.37 2.15
N VAL A 307 -31.15 -10.20 2.58
CA VAL A 307 -31.66 -9.54 3.80
C VAL A 307 -33.12 -9.10 3.62
N GLY A 308 -33.49 -8.59 2.44
CA GLY A 308 -34.87 -8.23 2.12
C GLY A 308 -35.83 -9.42 2.19
N LEU A 309 -35.43 -10.58 1.67
CA LEU A 309 -36.18 -11.84 1.77
C LEU A 309 -36.39 -12.27 3.23
N VAL A 310 -35.37 -12.12 4.07
CA VAL A 310 -35.47 -12.38 5.51
C VAL A 310 -36.49 -11.46 6.16
N GLY A 311 -36.42 -10.15 5.87
CA GLY A 311 -37.40 -9.18 6.36
C GLY A 311 -38.83 -9.51 5.94
N PHE A 312 -39.04 -9.86 4.67
CA PHE A 312 -40.35 -10.25 4.13
C PHE A 312 -40.91 -11.51 4.79
N ALA A 313 -40.08 -12.55 4.96
CA ALA A 313 -40.49 -13.78 5.60
C ALA A 313 -40.84 -13.58 7.08
N LEU A 314 -40.08 -12.74 7.79
CA LEU A 314 -40.38 -12.38 9.19
C LEU A 314 -41.70 -11.61 9.29
N ALA A 315 -41.94 -10.64 8.39
CA ALA A 315 -43.20 -9.89 8.34
C ALA A 315 -44.39 -10.84 8.21
N ARG A 316 -44.33 -11.75 7.23
CA ARG A 316 -45.39 -12.72 6.93
C ARG A 316 -45.61 -13.74 8.05
N ARG A 317 -44.55 -14.14 8.75
CA ARG A 317 -44.62 -15.12 9.85
C ARG A 317 -45.26 -14.52 11.10
N TYR A 318 -44.91 -13.29 11.46
CA TYR A 318 -45.38 -12.64 12.68
C TYR A 318 -46.73 -11.93 12.55
N GLU A 319 -47.37 -11.96 11.37
CA GLU A 319 -48.81 -11.69 11.27
C GLU A 319 -49.67 -12.75 12.00
N ARG A 320 -49.14 -13.95 12.26
CA ARG A 320 -49.92 -15.11 12.73
C ARG A 320 -49.41 -15.78 14.01
N ARG A 321 -48.22 -15.41 14.51
CA ARG A 321 -47.54 -16.05 15.66
C ARG A 321 -46.70 -15.05 16.46
N ASP A 322 -46.47 -15.37 17.73
CA ASP A 322 -45.57 -14.60 18.61
C ASP A 322 -44.10 -15.03 18.47
N ILE A 323 -43.22 -14.05 18.39
CA ILE A 323 -41.77 -14.26 18.27
C ILE A 323 -41.15 -14.98 19.47
N VAL A 324 -41.69 -14.77 20.67
CA VAL A 324 -41.18 -15.39 21.89
C VAL A 324 -41.37 -16.91 21.84
N ASP A 325 -42.47 -17.36 21.27
CA ASP A 325 -42.76 -18.79 21.10
C ASP A 325 -41.90 -19.42 20.01
N ASP A 326 -41.63 -18.70 18.92
CA ASP A 326 -40.75 -19.18 17.86
C ASP A 326 -39.28 -19.24 18.31
N LEU A 327 -38.80 -18.26 19.10
CA LEU A 327 -37.46 -18.27 19.70
C LEU A 327 -37.24 -19.40 20.69
N ARG A 328 -38.31 -19.86 21.36
CA ARG A 328 -38.29 -21.02 22.27
C ARG A 328 -38.61 -22.34 21.56
N GLY A 329 -39.03 -22.27 20.29
CA GLY A 329 -39.46 -23.41 19.51
C GLY A 329 -38.30 -24.20 18.90
N ALA A 330 -38.60 -25.41 18.45
CA ALA A 330 -37.63 -26.29 17.79
C ALA A 330 -36.96 -25.64 16.56
N GLY A 331 -37.66 -24.75 15.85
CA GLY A 331 -37.11 -24.05 14.68
C GLY A 331 -35.93 -23.13 15.02
N ALA A 332 -35.98 -22.40 16.13
CA ALA A 332 -34.88 -21.56 16.58
C ALA A 332 -33.68 -22.41 17.04
N VAL A 333 -33.93 -23.54 17.70
CA VAL A 333 -32.89 -24.52 18.07
C VAL A 333 -32.23 -25.10 16.82
N ILE A 334 -33.01 -25.47 15.79
CA ILE A 334 -32.48 -25.96 14.51
C ILE A 334 -31.63 -24.89 13.83
N LEU A 335 -32.12 -23.65 13.74
CA LEU A 335 -31.34 -22.55 13.15
C LEU A 335 -30.04 -22.32 13.93
N ALA A 336 -30.10 -22.25 15.26
CA ALA A 336 -28.91 -22.09 16.10
C ALA A 336 -27.93 -23.26 15.92
N ALA A 337 -28.42 -24.49 15.86
CA ALA A 337 -27.60 -25.68 15.62
C ALA A 337 -26.95 -25.66 14.22
N VAL A 338 -27.68 -25.22 13.18
CA VAL A 338 -27.12 -25.09 11.83
C VAL A 338 -26.10 -23.98 11.75
N LEU A 339 -26.37 -22.81 12.34
CA LEU A 339 -25.39 -21.71 12.40
C LEU A 339 -24.15 -22.11 13.21
N ALA A 340 -24.33 -22.82 14.33
CA ALA A 340 -23.22 -23.39 15.09
C ALA A 340 -22.44 -24.42 14.28
N ALA A 341 -23.13 -25.31 13.54
CA ALA A 341 -22.49 -26.28 12.66
C ALA A 341 -21.71 -25.60 11.51
N VAL A 342 -22.22 -24.51 10.94
CA VAL A 342 -21.51 -23.70 9.93
C VAL A 342 -20.29 -22.99 10.54
N ALA A 343 -20.43 -22.41 11.73
CA ALA A 343 -19.30 -21.78 12.43
C ALA A 343 -18.21 -22.80 12.81
N VAL A 344 -18.60 -23.94 13.39
CA VAL A 344 -17.69 -25.03 13.75
C VAL A 344 -17.07 -25.64 12.51
N GLY A 345 -17.88 -25.96 11.49
CA GLY A 345 -17.41 -26.46 10.20
C GLY A 345 -16.41 -25.50 9.56
N GLY A 346 -16.69 -24.20 9.58
CA GLY A 346 -15.77 -23.15 9.13
C GLY A 346 -14.48 -23.07 9.93
N ALA A 347 -14.52 -23.28 11.25
CA ALA A 347 -13.34 -23.33 12.11
C ALA A 347 -12.50 -24.60 11.89
N LEU A 348 -13.14 -25.69 11.46
CA LEU A 348 -12.49 -26.96 11.12
C LEU A 348 -11.87 -26.96 9.73
N ILE A 349 -12.26 -26.06 8.81
CA ILE A 349 -11.56 -25.90 7.53
C ILE A 349 -10.16 -25.36 7.85
N PRO A 350 -9.10 -26.15 7.67
CA PRO A 350 -7.75 -25.69 7.92
C PRO A 350 -7.44 -24.53 6.97
N GLU A 351 -6.71 -23.55 7.46
CA GLU A 351 -6.16 -22.54 6.58
C GLU A 351 -5.23 -23.20 5.57
N ARG A 352 -5.25 -22.72 4.32
CA ARG A 352 -4.55 -23.33 3.18
C ARG A 352 -3.07 -23.67 3.46
N TYR A 353 -2.41 -22.86 4.28
CA TYR A 353 -0.99 -23.03 4.65
C TYR A 353 -0.77 -23.18 6.16
N ALA A 354 -1.73 -23.74 6.89
CA ALA A 354 -1.61 -23.93 8.34
C ALA A 354 -0.35 -24.73 8.73
N GLU A 355 0.01 -25.75 7.94
CA GLU A 355 1.22 -26.56 8.15
C GLU A 355 2.51 -25.74 8.05
N ALA A 356 2.55 -24.66 7.25
CA ALA A 356 3.72 -23.79 7.14
C ALA A 356 4.08 -23.09 8.48
N ARG A 357 3.15 -23.02 9.44
CA ARG A 357 3.44 -22.50 10.78
C ARG A 357 4.36 -23.42 11.59
N THR A 358 4.34 -24.72 11.32
CA THR A 358 5.28 -25.66 11.95
C THR A 358 6.70 -25.42 11.44
N TRP A 359 6.84 -25.16 10.13
CA TRP A 359 8.10 -24.77 9.51
C TRP A 359 8.65 -23.46 10.09
N ALA A 360 7.75 -22.49 10.34
CA ALA A 360 8.10 -21.25 11.01
C ALA A 360 8.63 -21.49 12.44
N ALA A 361 7.95 -22.33 13.22
CA ALA A 361 8.35 -22.66 14.59
C ALA A 361 9.72 -23.39 14.63
N ASP A 362 9.94 -24.34 13.73
CA ASP A 362 11.21 -25.08 13.61
C ASP A 362 12.37 -24.14 13.26
N ALA A 363 12.17 -23.27 12.26
CA ALA A 363 13.19 -22.31 11.84
C ALA A 363 13.52 -21.28 12.93
N ARG A 364 12.53 -20.85 13.72
CA ARG A 364 12.73 -19.98 14.89
C ARG A 364 13.60 -20.64 15.95
N GLY A 365 13.34 -21.90 16.27
CA GLY A 365 14.06 -22.64 17.31
C GLY A 365 15.50 -22.99 16.95
N ALA A 366 15.87 -22.94 15.67
CA ALA A 366 17.18 -23.36 15.17
C ALA A 366 18.22 -22.24 15.07
N VAL A 367 17.86 -21.00 15.42
CA VAL A 367 18.75 -19.84 15.28
C VAL A 367 19.96 -19.94 16.20
N GLN A 368 21.15 -19.86 15.62
CA GLN A 368 22.43 -19.88 16.33
C GLN A 368 23.44 -18.96 15.61
N ALA A 369 24.53 -18.63 16.30
CA ALA A 369 25.65 -17.90 15.69
C ALA A 369 26.25 -18.68 14.51
N ALA A 370 26.55 -17.98 13.42
CA ALA A 370 27.16 -18.57 12.24
C ALA A 370 28.62 -18.99 12.52
N PRO A 371 29.09 -20.11 11.96
CA PRO A 371 30.50 -20.45 11.95
C PRO A 371 31.32 -19.40 11.17
N THR A 372 32.60 -19.25 11.52
CA THR A 372 33.52 -18.37 10.77
C THR A 372 33.73 -18.84 9.33
N ASP A 373 33.68 -20.16 9.08
CA ASP A 373 33.69 -20.74 7.74
C ASP A 373 32.26 -21.01 7.25
N LEU A 374 31.70 -20.04 6.51
CA LEU A 374 30.36 -20.14 5.97
C LEU A 374 30.24 -21.15 4.82
N ALA A 375 31.29 -21.30 4.01
CA ALA A 375 31.32 -22.27 2.91
C ALA A 375 31.29 -23.72 3.45
N GLY A 376 32.08 -24.00 4.49
CA GLY A 376 32.02 -25.26 5.22
C GLY A 376 30.65 -25.50 5.87
N ALA A 377 30.03 -24.45 6.44
CA ALA A 377 28.68 -24.54 7.00
C ALA A 377 27.61 -24.90 5.93
N PHE A 378 27.72 -24.35 4.73
CA PHE A 378 26.83 -24.68 3.60
C PHE A 378 27.03 -26.13 3.14
N GLY A 379 28.28 -26.59 3.06
CA GLY A 379 28.59 -27.99 2.79
C GLY A 379 28.01 -28.94 3.85
N ALA A 380 28.17 -28.62 5.14
CA ALA A 380 27.62 -29.40 6.25
C ALA A 380 26.09 -29.41 6.29
N ALA A 381 25.44 -28.34 5.80
CA ALA A 381 23.98 -28.28 5.63
C ALA A 381 23.47 -29.14 4.46
N GLY A 382 24.35 -29.63 3.58
CA GLY A 382 23.98 -30.42 2.40
C GLY A 382 23.60 -29.59 1.17
N LEU A 383 24.00 -28.31 1.12
CA LEU A 383 23.83 -27.49 -0.09
C LEU A 383 24.78 -27.96 -1.20
N ALA A 384 24.47 -27.65 -2.45
CA ALA A 384 25.37 -27.79 -3.60
C ALA A 384 26.01 -26.43 -3.95
N PRO A 385 27.31 -26.38 -4.29
CA PRO A 385 27.91 -25.18 -4.85
C PRO A 385 27.37 -24.90 -6.25
N LEU A 386 27.26 -23.62 -6.62
CA LEU A 386 26.88 -23.21 -7.98
C LEU A 386 28.08 -23.18 -8.95
N GLY A 387 29.30 -23.05 -8.43
CA GLY A 387 30.55 -23.08 -9.19
C GLY A 387 31.41 -24.30 -8.85
N SER A 388 32.73 -24.16 -9.01
CA SER A 388 33.70 -25.18 -8.59
C SER A 388 33.78 -25.36 -7.07
N SER A 389 33.35 -24.35 -6.31
CA SER A 389 33.23 -24.35 -4.86
C SER A 389 32.04 -23.45 -4.44
N PHE A 390 31.76 -23.37 -3.14
CA PHE A 390 30.76 -22.42 -2.63
C PHE A 390 31.23 -20.96 -2.72
N ALA A 391 32.54 -20.72 -2.83
CA ALA A 391 33.11 -19.38 -2.95
C ALA A 391 33.15 -18.94 -4.42
N ILE A 392 32.68 -17.72 -4.67
CA ILE A 392 32.81 -17.01 -5.93
C ILE A 392 33.82 -15.89 -5.68
N ASP A 393 35.09 -16.21 -5.92
CA ASP A 393 36.21 -15.30 -5.72
C ASP A 393 36.43 -14.43 -6.96
N ARG A 394 36.76 -13.16 -6.72
CA ARG A 394 37.16 -12.25 -7.79
C ARG A 394 38.22 -11.26 -7.34
N GLN A 395 39.24 -11.11 -8.17
CA GLN A 395 40.11 -9.94 -8.17
C GLN A 395 39.52 -8.89 -9.09
N MET A 396 39.30 -7.69 -8.57
CA MET A 396 38.64 -6.59 -9.26
C MET A 396 39.57 -5.39 -9.27
N THR A 397 39.61 -4.68 -10.39
CA THR A 397 40.25 -3.38 -10.47
C THR A 397 39.15 -2.34 -10.30
N SER A 398 39.05 -1.73 -9.11
CA SER A 398 38.11 -0.64 -8.86
C SER A 398 38.83 0.71 -9.01
N LEU A 399 38.07 1.72 -9.41
CA LEU A 399 38.53 3.10 -9.42
C LEU A 399 38.09 3.75 -8.13
N LEU A 400 39.05 3.99 -7.24
CA LEU A 400 38.78 4.64 -5.96
C LEU A 400 39.31 6.06 -6.00
N GLN A 401 38.51 6.98 -5.49
CA GLN A 401 38.97 8.32 -5.23
C GLN A 401 39.92 8.29 -4.03
N THR A 402 41.13 8.84 -4.19
CA THR A 402 42.18 8.74 -3.16
C THR A 402 42.30 10.01 -2.32
N ALA A 403 41.73 11.13 -2.78
CA ALA A 403 41.66 12.40 -2.06
C ALA A 403 40.45 13.23 -2.48
N GLY A 404 40.11 14.27 -1.71
CA GLY A 404 38.99 15.16 -2.05
C GLY A 404 39.21 15.90 -3.37
N ALA A 405 38.14 16.06 -4.15
CA ALA A 405 38.19 16.87 -5.35
C ALA A 405 38.40 18.36 -5.04
N SER A 406 38.96 19.09 -5.99
CA SER A 406 39.18 20.53 -5.84
C SER A 406 38.93 21.31 -7.12
N VAL A 407 38.46 22.54 -6.96
CA VAL A 407 38.25 23.51 -8.04
C VAL A 407 38.98 24.78 -7.66
N ARG A 408 39.88 25.23 -8.54
CA ARG A 408 40.60 26.50 -8.38
C ARG A 408 40.29 27.42 -9.55
N VAL A 409 39.81 28.62 -9.23
CA VAL A 409 39.51 29.66 -10.21
C VAL A 409 40.10 30.97 -9.69
N GLY A 410 41.05 31.54 -10.44
CA GLY A 410 41.80 32.71 -9.97
C GLY A 410 42.47 32.46 -8.60
N GLY A 411 42.15 33.31 -7.61
CA GLY A 411 42.66 33.20 -6.24
C GLY A 411 41.83 32.32 -5.30
N VAL A 412 40.70 31.77 -5.74
CA VAL A 412 39.78 30.98 -4.89
C VAL A 412 39.98 29.49 -5.16
N THR A 413 40.18 28.71 -4.09
CA THR A 413 40.21 27.24 -4.15
C THR A 413 39.11 26.67 -3.27
N LEU A 414 38.27 25.83 -3.85
CA LEU A 414 37.27 25.02 -3.18
C LEU A 414 37.76 23.58 -3.13
N SER A 415 37.62 22.93 -1.98
CA SER A 415 38.01 21.53 -1.79
C SER A 415 36.90 20.76 -1.13
N GLU A 416 36.64 19.56 -1.65
CA GLU A 416 35.79 18.56 -1.05
C GLU A 416 36.41 18.03 0.25
N LYS A 417 35.57 17.83 1.26
CA LYS A 417 35.97 17.19 2.51
C LYS A 417 36.14 15.69 2.26
N TRP A 418 37.31 15.14 2.59
CA TRP A 418 37.65 13.74 2.32
C TRP A 418 38.37 13.08 3.51
N PRO A 419 38.11 11.78 3.81
CA PRO A 419 37.09 10.91 3.22
C PRO A 419 35.66 11.37 3.55
N ARG A 420 34.70 11.05 2.67
CA ARG A 420 33.28 11.34 2.90
C ARG A 420 32.78 10.47 4.06
N ASP A 421 32.06 11.05 5.01
CA ASP A 421 31.35 10.28 6.03
C ASP A 421 30.01 9.82 5.45
N THR A 422 29.97 8.60 4.91
CA THR A 422 28.76 8.00 4.32
C THR A 422 27.83 7.38 5.35
N THR A 423 28.24 7.34 6.63
CA THR A 423 27.53 6.63 7.71
C THR A 423 26.55 7.53 8.48
N ARG A 424 26.68 8.85 8.34
CA ARG A 424 25.84 9.85 9.00
C ARG A 424 25.24 10.83 8.00
N ALA A 425 24.12 11.45 8.35
CA ALA A 425 23.58 12.57 7.59
C ALA A 425 24.55 13.78 7.71
N VAL A 426 25.35 14.02 6.68
CA VAL A 426 26.28 15.15 6.65
C VAL A 426 25.59 16.36 6.02
N TYR A 427 25.06 17.25 6.87
CA TYR A 427 24.53 18.54 6.42
C TYR A 427 25.64 19.56 6.27
N GLY A 428 25.51 20.42 5.26
CA GLY A 428 26.34 21.62 5.15
C GLY A 428 27.60 21.48 4.29
N ASP A 429 27.87 20.32 3.70
CA ASP A 429 28.96 20.19 2.73
C ASP A 429 28.60 20.96 1.44
N GLU A 430 29.51 21.85 1.01
CA GLU A 430 29.27 22.75 -0.13
C GLU A 430 30.06 22.36 -1.39
N VAL A 431 30.85 21.30 -1.35
CA VAL A 431 31.70 20.84 -2.47
C VAL A 431 31.74 19.31 -2.47
N ARG A 432 31.42 18.70 -3.61
CA ARG A 432 31.37 17.26 -3.80
C ARG A 432 31.89 16.89 -5.19
N SER A 433 32.68 15.85 -5.33
CA SER A 433 32.92 15.25 -6.65
C SER A 433 31.68 14.49 -7.15
N PHE A 434 31.58 14.33 -8.47
CA PHE A 434 30.58 13.46 -9.08
C PHE A 434 31.25 12.54 -10.10
N VAL A 435 31.42 11.28 -9.70
CA VAL A 435 32.16 10.26 -10.48
C VAL A 435 31.27 9.05 -10.76
N ASN A 436 30.78 8.93 -12.00
CA ASN A 436 29.95 7.82 -12.48
C ASN A 436 30.53 7.27 -13.81
N ALA A 437 29.83 6.37 -14.51
CA ALA A 437 30.34 5.81 -15.77
C ALA A 437 30.43 6.82 -16.93
N ASP A 438 29.64 7.90 -16.89
CA ASP A 438 29.65 8.96 -17.90
C ASP A 438 30.65 10.07 -17.60
N THR A 439 31.04 10.23 -16.33
CA THR A 439 32.06 11.20 -15.89
C THR A 439 33.39 10.49 -15.61
N GLY A 440 34.44 11.27 -15.29
CA GLY A 440 35.75 10.68 -15.04
C GLY A 440 36.58 11.40 -13.99
N GLY A 441 37.78 10.87 -13.78
CA GLY A 441 38.80 11.49 -12.94
C GLY A 441 39.85 12.23 -13.75
N GLY A 442 40.72 12.94 -13.04
CA GLY A 442 41.88 13.61 -13.62
C GLY A 442 42.05 15.05 -13.16
N ILE A 443 43.10 15.67 -13.66
CA ILE A 443 43.40 17.09 -13.44
C ILE A 443 43.27 17.79 -14.77
N VAL A 444 42.35 18.73 -14.86
CA VAL A 444 42.10 19.55 -16.05
C VAL A 444 42.45 20.99 -15.70
N ASP A 445 43.26 21.62 -16.55
CA ASP A 445 43.58 23.03 -16.52
C ASP A 445 43.20 23.63 -17.87
N ALA A 446 42.11 24.38 -17.92
CA ALA A 446 41.50 24.84 -19.18
C ALA A 446 40.80 26.19 -19.00
N PRO A 447 40.54 26.94 -20.09
CA PRO A 447 39.74 28.17 -20.03
C PRO A 447 38.37 27.94 -19.41
N LEU A 448 37.88 28.88 -18.61
CA LEU A 448 36.62 28.81 -17.88
C LEU A 448 35.51 29.56 -18.61
N VAL A 449 34.37 28.90 -18.79
CA VAL A 449 33.15 29.48 -19.33
C VAL A 449 31.99 29.29 -18.36
N PHE A 450 31.15 30.32 -18.25
CA PHE A 450 29.90 30.26 -17.51
C PHE A 450 28.77 30.09 -18.52
N VAL A 451 27.90 29.10 -18.33
CA VAL A 451 26.81 28.75 -19.26
C VAL A 451 25.43 28.89 -18.58
N GLY A 452 25.36 29.50 -17.39
CA GLY A 452 24.08 29.83 -16.75
C GLY A 452 23.21 28.60 -16.49
N ARG A 453 22.13 28.42 -17.28
CA ARG A 453 21.17 27.30 -17.13
C ARG A 453 21.44 26.13 -18.06
N GLY A 454 22.17 26.34 -19.17
CA GLY A 454 22.53 25.31 -20.14
C GLY A 454 21.33 24.60 -20.77
N ILE A 455 20.55 25.29 -21.60
CA ILE A 455 19.31 24.74 -22.17
C ILE A 455 19.37 24.68 -23.70
N ALA A 456 19.17 23.49 -24.28
CA ALA A 456 19.07 23.23 -25.71
C ALA A 456 17.61 23.00 -26.18
N PRO A 457 17.15 23.56 -27.31
CA PRO A 457 15.78 23.34 -27.83
C PRO A 457 15.53 21.95 -28.47
N LEU A 458 16.57 21.12 -28.62
CA LEU A 458 16.57 19.95 -29.51
C LEU A 458 16.47 18.58 -28.81
N ASN A 459 16.21 18.51 -27.50
CA ASN A 459 16.12 17.22 -26.79
C ASN A 459 14.68 16.61 -26.89
N PRO A 460 14.48 15.45 -27.55
CA PRO A 460 13.16 14.95 -27.95
C PRO A 460 12.26 14.38 -26.83
N ASN A 461 12.70 14.40 -25.56
CA ASN A 461 12.06 13.66 -24.47
C ASN A 461 11.32 14.52 -23.41
N ALA A 462 10.97 15.77 -23.71
CA ALA A 462 10.13 16.54 -22.79
C ALA A 462 8.76 15.85 -22.62
N PRO A 463 8.33 15.54 -21.37
CA PRO A 463 7.06 14.84 -21.16
C PRO A 463 5.90 15.71 -21.66
N VAL A 464 5.14 15.19 -22.62
CA VAL A 464 3.92 15.82 -23.13
C VAL A 464 2.85 15.76 -22.04
N PHE A 465 2.57 16.88 -21.40
CA PHE A 465 1.49 16.98 -20.43
C PHE A 465 0.14 17.07 -21.16
N ARG A 466 -0.59 15.96 -21.28
CA ARG A 466 -1.98 15.97 -21.77
C ARG A 466 -2.95 15.95 -20.59
N PRO A 467 -3.62 17.08 -20.28
CA PRO A 467 -4.56 17.11 -19.16
C PRO A 467 -5.83 16.30 -19.48
N ARG A 468 -6.38 15.66 -18.45
CA ARG A 468 -7.60 14.82 -18.54
C ARG A 468 -8.88 15.60 -18.88
N PHE A 469 -8.94 16.93 -18.73
CA PHE A 469 -10.05 17.77 -19.19
C PHE A 469 -9.64 19.26 -19.35
N GLY A 470 -9.78 19.81 -20.55
CA GLY A 470 -10.18 21.21 -20.83
C GLY A 470 -9.26 22.41 -20.49
N LEU A 471 -8.20 22.27 -19.70
CA LEU A 471 -7.25 23.37 -19.43
C LEU A 471 -5.83 22.91 -19.77
N GLN A 472 -5.29 23.38 -20.89
CA GLN A 472 -3.93 23.07 -21.34
C GLN A 472 -2.91 23.72 -20.39
N SER A 473 -2.18 22.92 -19.61
CA SER A 473 -0.90 23.37 -19.06
C SER A 473 0.13 23.33 -20.20
N PRO A 474 1.00 24.34 -20.35
CA PRO A 474 2.06 24.32 -21.33
C PRO A 474 3.07 23.21 -21.00
N ASP A 475 3.54 22.48 -22.02
CA ASP A 475 4.59 21.48 -21.88
C ASP A 475 5.98 22.14 -21.81
N LEU A 476 6.97 21.48 -21.21
CA LEU A 476 8.30 22.07 -21.03
C LEU A 476 8.93 22.51 -22.37
N GLN A 477 8.66 21.80 -23.46
CA GLN A 477 9.19 22.12 -24.78
C GLN A 477 8.68 23.46 -25.33
N SER A 478 7.37 23.70 -25.22
CA SER A 478 6.75 24.98 -25.62
C SER A 478 7.15 26.13 -24.70
N LEU A 479 7.47 25.85 -23.43
CA LEU A 479 8.02 26.83 -22.49
C LEU A 479 9.44 27.26 -22.89
N LEU A 480 10.28 26.31 -23.29
CA LEU A 480 11.68 26.56 -23.64
C LEU A 480 11.86 27.25 -24.99
N SER A 481 10.88 27.22 -25.90
CA SER A 481 11.02 27.84 -27.22
C SER A 481 11.26 29.36 -27.19
N HIS A 482 10.95 30.02 -26.07
CA HIS A 482 11.16 31.45 -25.85
C HIS A 482 12.38 31.75 -24.96
N TYR A 483 13.07 30.71 -24.47
CA TYR A 483 14.26 30.83 -23.64
C TYR A 483 15.52 30.89 -24.52
N ALA A 484 16.54 31.65 -24.12
CA ALA A 484 17.81 31.67 -24.85
C ALA A 484 18.58 30.35 -24.65
N ASP A 485 19.09 29.78 -25.74
CA ASP A 485 20.02 28.66 -25.67
C ASP A 485 21.40 29.17 -25.24
N ASP A 486 21.77 28.86 -24.01
CA ASP A 486 23.03 29.29 -23.43
C ASP A 486 24.25 28.69 -24.16
N TYR A 487 24.15 27.50 -24.76
CA TYR A 487 25.25 26.92 -25.52
C TYR A 487 25.42 27.57 -26.90
N ALA A 488 24.36 28.15 -27.47
CA ALA A 488 24.45 28.80 -28.78
C ALA A 488 25.37 30.04 -28.75
N GLY A 489 25.52 30.69 -27.59
CA GLY A 489 26.31 31.91 -27.42
C GLY A 489 27.79 31.69 -27.12
N ILE A 490 28.27 30.46 -26.88
CA ILE A 490 29.63 30.20 -26.38
C ILE A 490 30.20 28.84 -26.79
N ASP A 491 31.48 28.79 -27.18
CA ASP A 491 32.18 27.52 -27.42
C ASP A 491 32.66 26.92 -26.09
N VAL A 492 32.14 25.73 -25.77
CA VAL A 492 32.42 24.96 -24.55
C VAL A 492 33.46 23.86 -24.77
N ARG A 493 33.84 23.57 -26.02
CA ARG A 493 34.75 22.46 -26.36
C ARG A 493 36.13 22.67 -25.76
N GLY A 494 36.60 21.70 -24.99
CA GLY A 494 37.91 21.74 -24.35
C GLY A 494 38.02 22.72 -23.17
N LYS A 495 36.91 23.26 -22.67
CA LYS A 495 36.87 24.28 -21.60
C LYS A 495 36.26 23.72 -20.30
N VAL A 496 36.53 24.38 -19.18
CA VAL A 496 35.82 24.13 -17.91
C VAL A 496 34.49 24.87 -17.95
N VAL A 497 33.39 24.15 -17.77
CA VAL A 497 32.03 24.66 -17.92
C VAL A 497 31.37 24.81 -16.55
N VAL A 498 30.87 26.00 -16.23
CA VAL A 498 30.07 26.25 -15.02
C VAL A 498 28.58 26.28 -15.38
N LEU A 499 27.81 25.38 -14.77
CA LEU A 499 26.36 25.23 -15.00
C LEU A 499 25.60 25.37 -13.70
N VAL A 500 24.45 26.04 -13.73
CA VAL A 500 23.54 26.19 -12.59
C VAL A 500 22.28 25.38 -12.85
N ARG A 501 21.91 24.55 -11.87
CA ARG A 501 20.73 23.70 -11.95
C ARG A 501 19.48 24.49 -12.33
N PHE A 502 18.75 24.02 -13.34
CA PHE A 502 17.47 24.58 -13.75
C PHE A 502 16.30 23.84 -13.09
N LEU A 503 15.61 24.50 -12.16
CA LEU A 503 14.49 23.88 -11.43
C LEU A 503 13.19 23.77 -12.25
N GLY A 504 13.08 24.55 -13.34
CA GLY A 504 11.88 24.61 -14.18
C GLY A 504 11.15 25.94 -14.11
N PHE A 505 9.86 25.92 -14.46
CA PHE A 505 9.02 27.11 -14.58
C PHE A 505 7.83 27.08 -13.63
N VAL A 506 7.45 28.23 -13.08
CA VAL A 506 6.19 28.42 -12.37
C VAL A 506 5.21 29.17 -13.27
N HIS A 507 3.96 28.69 -13.36
CA HIS A 507 2.88 29.34 -14.10
C HIS A 507 1.61 29.47 -13.26
N ASP A 508 0.80 30.49 -13.58
CA ASP A 508 -0.51 30.67 -12.98
C ASP A 508 -1.52 29.65 -13.55
N THR A 509 -2.35 29.12 -12.66
CA THR A 509 -3.47 28.24 -13.01
C THR A 509 -4.78 28.99 -12.84
N PHE A 510 -5.73 28.72 -13.73
CA PHE A 510 -6.99 29.45 -13.80
C PHE A 510 -8.17 28.55 -13.42
N ASP A 511 -9.18 29.11 -12.77
CA ASP A 511 -10.46 28.47 -12.54
C ASP A 511 -11.33 28.47 -13.82
N ALA A 512 -12.51 27.83 -13.74
CA ALA A 512 -13.44 27.75 -14.87
C ALA A 512 -13.95 29.13 -15.35
N ASN A 513 -13.77 30.19 -14.54
CA ASN A 513 -14.16 31.56 -14.84
C ASN A 513 -12.97 32.43 -15.26
N GLY A 514 -11.79 31.84 -15.50
CA GLY A 514 -10.59 32.54 -15.94
C GLY A 514 -9.87 33.34 -14.83
N ARG A 515 -10.18 33.10 -13.56
CA ARG A 515 -9.47 33.74 -12.43
C ARG A 515 -8.31 32.89 -11.95
N ILE A 516 -7.21 33.53 -11.52
CA ILE A 516 -6.04 32.82 -10.97
C ILE A 516 -6.47 32.06 -9.71
N LYS A 517 -6.38 30.73 -9.79
CA LYS A 517 -6.70 29.78 -8.72
C LYS A 517 -5.48 29.43 -7.87
N GLY A 518 -4.28 29.54 -8.44
CA GLY A 518 -3.01 29.23 -7.77
C GLY A 518 -1.86 29.12 -8.77
N ARG A 519 -0.67 28.74 -8.31
CA ARG A 519 0.52 28.54 -9.16
C ARG A 519 0.92 27.07 -9.21
N ARG A 520 1.42 26.62 -10.36
CA ARG A 520 1.96 25.27 -10.57
C ARG A 520 3.36 25.33 -11.17
N THR A 521 4.18 24.35 -10.82
CA THR A 521 5.55 24.22 -11.33
C THR A 521 5.61 23.13 -12.40
N VAL A 522 6.21 23.45 -13.53
CA VAL A 522 6.68 22.50 -14.55
C VAL A 522 8.16 22.26 -14.26
N ALA A 523 8.53 21.04 -13.89
CA ALA A 523 9.91 20.71 -13.54
C ALA A 523 10.85 20.84 -14.76
N GLY A 524 12.07 21.33 -14.52
CA GLY A 524 13.13 21.40 -15.52
C GLY A 524 13.86 20.08 -15.71
N TYR A 525 14.96 20.12 -16.47
CA TYR A 525 15.84 18.96 -16.67
C TYR A 525 16.45 18.47 -15.36
N THR A 526 16.70 17.16 -15.30
CA THR A 526 17.43 16.56 -14.18
C THR A 526 18.90 16.99 -14.20
N PRO A 527 19.60 17.00 -13.04
CA PRO A 527 21.03 17.32 -13.00
C PRO A 527 21.87 16.48 -13.97
N TYR A 528 21.52 15.21 -14.16
CA TYR A 528 22.24 14.30 -15.06
C TYR A 528 22.10 14.69 -16.52
N GLU A 529 20.88 15.05 -16.95
CA GLU A 529 20.64 15.49 -18.32
C GLU A 529 21.43 16.77 -18.64
N SER A 530 21.51 17.71 -17.70
CA SER A 530 22.32 18.92 -17.86
C SER A 530 23.82 18.65 -17.92
N ILE A 531 24.32 17.72 -17.11
CA ILE A 531 25.74 17.31 -17.10
C ILE A 531 26.08 16.56 -18.40
N ALA A 532 25.22 15.62 -18.82
CA ALA A 532 25.42 14.83 -20.03
C ALA A 532 25.45 15.72 -21.29
N ASP A 533 24.53 16.68 -21.42
CA ASP A 533 24.52 17.62 -22.56
C ASP A 533 25.83 18.45 -22.62
N ALA A 534 26.38 18.84 -21.46
CA ALA A 534 27.67 19.54 -21.42
C ALA A 534 28.84 18.65 -21.88
N ILE A 535 28.83 17.37 -21.51
CA ILE A 535 29.83 16.37 -21.93
C ILE A 535 29.73 16.12 -23.43
N GLU A 536 28.52 15.91 -23.97
CA GLU A 536 28.29 15.70 -25.40
C GLU A 536 28.77 16.88 -26.25
N ARG A 537 28.69 18.10 -25.70
CA ARG A 537 29.20 19.33 -26.34
C ARG A 537 30.70 19.53 -26.20
N GLY A 538 31.40 18.60 -25.53
CA GLY A 538 32.86 18.55 -25.46
C GLY A 538 33.48 19.32 -24.30
N ALA A 539 32.77 19.55 -23.20
CA ALA A 539 33.34 20.14 -21.99
C ALA A 539 34.57 19.34 -21.51
N ALA A 540 35.66 20.02 -21.14
CA ALA A 540 36.86 19.38 -20.60
C ALA A 540 36.72 19.08 -19.10
N ALA A 541 35.96 19.88 -18.36
CA ALA A 541 35.60 19.66 -16.96
C ALA A 541 34.29 20.41 -16.66
N ILE A 542 33.55 20.00 -15.63
CA ILE A 542 32.26 20.64 -15.27
C ILE A 542 32.25 21.03 -13.79
N VAL A 543 31.85 22.27 -13.52
CA VAL A 543 31.51 22.76 -12.18
C VAL A 543 30.00 22.96 -12.14
N PHE A 544 29.28 22.00 -11.56
CA PHE A 544 27.83 22.02 -11.49
C PHE A 544 27.35 22.67 -10.19
N VAL A 545 26.51 23.69 -10.28
CA VAL A 545 26.01 24.45 -9.13
C VAL A 545 24.62 23.95 -8.79
N ASP A 546 24.49 23.35 -7.61
CA ASP A 546 23.23 22.90 -7.04
C ASP A 546 23.02 23.52 -5.67
N ALA A 547 22.08 24.47 -5.59
CA ALA A 547 21.80 25.21 -4.36
C ALA A 547 21.35 24.30 -3.21
N ASP A 548 20.74 23.16 -3.54
CA ASP A 548 20.23 22.20 -2.57
C ASP A 548 21.31 21.22 -2.09
N LEU A 549 22.53 21.24 -2.65
CA LEU A 549 23.62 20.33 -2.27
C LEU A 549 23.83 20.20 -0.74
N PRO A 550 23.87 21.29 0.05
CA PRO A 550 24.11 21.20 1.49
C PRO A 550 22.96 20.56 2.28
N SER A 551 21.79 20.39 1.66
CA SER A 551 20.60 19.75 2.25
C SER A 551 20.53 18.26 1.97
N TYR A 552 21.34 17.75 1.02
CA TYR A 552 21.32 16.34 0.65
C TYR A 552 22.01 15.45 1.69
N VAL A 553 21.53 14.21 1.79
CA VAL A 553 22.13 13.17 2.62
C VAL A 553 22.53 11.96 1.76
N ASP A 554 23.71 11.40 2.01
CA ASP A 554 24.21 10.24 1.25
C ASP A 554 23.56 8.92 1.67
N THR A 555 23.04 8.85 2.90
CA THR A 555 22.30 7.72 3.44
C THR A 555 20.96 8.17 4.03
N TYR A 556 19.87 7.58 3.54
CA TYR A 556 18.54 7.75 4.13
C TYR A 556 18.43 6.85 5.37
N GLN A 557 18.55 7.40 6.57
CA GLN A 557 18.24 6.66 7.78
C GLN A 557 16.73 6.46 7.86
N GLY A 558 16.28 5.26 7.49
CA GLY A 558 14.87 4.88 7.49
C GLY A 558 14.31 4.83 8.90
N GLY A 559 13.89 5.98 9.40
CA GLY A 559 13.12 6.22 10.60
C GLY A 559 12.43 7.57 10.45
N ALA A 560 11.24 7.72 11.03
CA ALA A 560 10.36 8.87 10.91
C ALA A 560 10.91 10.16 11.57
N SER A 561 12.13 10.58 11.22
CA SER A 561 12.61 11.91 11.58
C SER A 561 12.25 12.89 10.46
N PRO A 562 11.26 13.79 10.64
CA PRO A 562 10.91 14.83 9.68
C PRO A 562 12.04 15.87 9.44
N THR A 563 13.21 15.65 10.03
CA THR A 563 14.41 16.49 9.94
C THR A 563 15.48 15.93 8.99
N ALA A 564 15.28 14.75 8.39
CA ALA A 564 16.22 14.19 7.41
C ALA A 564 16.04 14.87 6.04
N GLY A 565 17.08 15.51 5.50
CA GLY A 565 17.10 16.10 4.16
C GLY A 565 16.90 15.07 3.04
N PRO A 566 16.59 15.51 1.81
CA PRO A 566 16.38 14.60 0.69
C PRO A 566 17.64 13.77 0.36
N PRO A 567 17.50 12.52 -0.14
CA PRO A 567 18.65 11.73 -0.54
C PRO A 567 19.42 12.40 -1.69
N SER A 568 20.74 12.36 -1.61
CA SER A 568 21.63 12.95 -2.61
C SER A 568 21.43 12.29 -3.97
N PRO A 569 21.07 13.06 -5.02
CA PRO A 569 21.00 12.51 -6.37
C PRO A 569 22.39 12.03 -6.80
N TYR A 570 23.43 12.83 -6.62
CA TYR A 570 24.80 12.50 -7.03
C TYR A 570 25.28 11.18 -6.41
N ALA A 571 25.11 11.01 -5.08
CA ALA A 571 25.47 9.77 -4.40
C ALA A 571 24.73 8.56 -4.98
N ARG A 572 23.45 8.75 -5.35
CA ARG A 572 22.64 7.70 -5.98
C ARG A 572 23.16 7.34 -7.37
N ALA A 573 23.61 8.29 -8.17
CA ALA A 573 24.10 8.01 -9.53
C ALA A 573 25.52 7.44 -9.57
N GLU A 574 26.45 7.94 -8.76
CA GLU A 574 27.80 7.34 -8.60
C GLU A 574 27.71 5.85 -8.24
N LYS A 575 26.64 5.50 -7.54
CA LYS A 575 26.31 4.18 -7.06
C LYS A 575 25.63 3.29 -8.09
N LEU A 576 24.63 3.83 -8.79
CA LEU A 576 23.89 3.09 -9.81
C LEU A 576 24.75 2.80 -11.04
N ASP A 577 25.70 3.69 -11.34
CA ASP A 577 26.54 3.61 -12.53
C ASP A 577 27.98 4.05 -12.20
N PRO A 578 28.79 3.19 -11.56
CA PRO A 578 30.12 3.56 -11.06
C PRO A 578 31.11 3.83 -12.20
N ALA A 579 32.14 4.63 -11.91
CA ALA A 579 33.17 4.95 -12.91
C ALA A 579 33.89 3.71 -13.45
N THR A 580 34.01 3.67 -14.77
CA THR A 580 34.60 2.54 -15.51
C THR A 580 35.96 2.86 -16.12
N ALA A 581 36.33 4.14 -16.22
CA ALA A 581 37.59 4.60 -16.80
C ALA A 581 38.29 5.65 -15.93
N MET A 582 39.64 5.60 -15.92
CA MET A 582 40.48 6.62 -15.25
C MET A 582 40.35 8.01 -15.90
N GLY A 583 40.00 8.04 -17.19
CA GLY A 583 39.80 9.26 -17.97
C GLY A 583 38.33 9.49 -18.28
N GLY A 584 37.96 10.75 -18.41
CA GLY A 584 36.60 11.24 -18.64
C GLY A 584 36.52 12.71 -18.21
N VAL A 585 35.33 13.31 -18.25
CA VAL A 585 35.15 14.71 -17.84
C VAL A 585 35.05 14.78 -16.31
N PRO A 586 35.99 15.41 -15.58
CA PRO A 586 35.88 15.58 -14.15
C PRO A 586 34.76 16.56 -13.80
N VAL A 587 33.86 16.12 -12.92
CA VAL A 587 32.72 16.90 -12.48
C VAL A 587 32.81 17.16 -10.98
N VAL A 588 32.68 18.44 -10.61
CA VAL A 588 32.56 18.87 -9.21
C VAL A 588 31.25 19.62 -9.03
N VAL A 589 30.44 19.14 -8.09
CA VAL A 589 29.19 19.77 -7.69
C VAL A 589 29.45 20.70 -6.51
N ILE A 590 28.95 21.93 -6.59
CA ILE A 590 29.11 22.93 -5.54
C ILE A 590 27.77 23.51 -5.10
N GLY A 591 27.64 23.79 -3.80
CA GLY A 591 26.49 24.42 -3.18
C GLY A 591 26.40 25.91 -3.52
N GLY A 592 25.23 26.51 -3.31
CA GLY A 592 24.99 27.91 -3.72
C GLY A 592 25.94 28.93 -3.09
N LYS A 593 26.30 28.76 -1.81
CA LYS A 593 27.28 29.63 -1.12
C LYS A 593 28.71 29.45 -1.65
N ALA A 594 29.11 28.22 -1.97
CA ALA A 594 30.41 27.95 -2.59
C ALA A 594 30.48 28.53 -4.01
N ALA A 595 29.38 28.46 -4.77
CA ALA A 595 29.29 29.07 -6.09
C ALA A 595 29.41 30.60 -6.06
N GLU A 596 28.73 31.29 -5.13
CA GLU A 596 28.90 32.74 -4.94
C GLU A 596 30.37 33.08 -4.59
N ARG A 597 31.01 32.34 -3.67
CA ARG A 597 32.43 32.56 -3.34
C ARG A 597 33.37 32.38 -4.54
N LEU A 598 33.05 31.46 -5.46
CA LEU A 598 33.86 31.16 -6.64
C LEU A 598 33.65 32.18 -7.77
N LEU A 599 32.41 32.63 -7.98
CA LEU A 599 31.99 33.37 -9.18
C LEU A 599 31.82 34.88 -8.95
N MET A 600 31.50 35.32 -7.72
CA MET A 600 31.32 36.75 -7.41
C MET A 600 32.58 37.59 -7.68
N PRO A 601 33.83 37.12 -7.40
CA PRO A 601 35.05 37.83 -7.78
C PRO A 601 35.21 38.05 -9.29
N LEU A 602 34.49 37.27 -10.11
CA LEU A 602 34.48 37.34 -11.57
C LEU A 602 33.31 38.17 -12.10
N GLY A 603 32.55 38.83 -11.22
CA GLY A 603 31.39 39.66 -11.58
C GLY A 603 30.14 38.86 -11.91
N ILE A 604 30.04 37.59 -11.48
CA ILE A 604 28.85 36.75 -11.68
C ILE A 604 28.23 36.45 -10.31
N SER A 605 26.97 36.87 -10.12
CA SER A 605 26.13 36.43 -9.00
C SER A 605 25.12 35.41 -9.50
N VAL A 606 25.04 34.29 -8.80
CA VAL A 606 24.19 33.13 -9.15
C VAL A 606 22.98 32.99 -8.25
N GLY A 607 22.88 33.78 -7.18
CA GLY A 607 21.77 33.72 -6.22
C GLY A 607 20.38 33.90 -6.85
N SER A 608 20.27 34.71 -7.91
CA SER A 608 19.02 34.88 -8.67
C SER A 608 18.61 33.65 -9.50
N LEU A 609 19.52 32.69 -9.69
CA LEU A 609 19.32 31.50 -10.52
C LEU A 609 18.90 30.26 -9.71
N PHE A 610 18.88 30.32 -8.37
CA PHE A 610 18.58 29.14 -7.53
C PHE A 610 17.09 28.79 -7.43
N GLY A 611 16.20 29.54 -8.09
CA GLY A 611 14.76 29.31 -8.13
C GLY A 611 14.26 28.82 -9.49
N ALA A 612 12.97 28.44 -9.51
CA ALA A 612 12.22 28.24 -10.75
C ALA A 612 11.85 29.60 -11.37
N ASP A 613 11.89 29.67 -12.71
CA ASP A 613 11.64 30.91 -13.46
C ASP A 613 10.13 31.17 -13.64
N ASP A 614 9.72 32.43 -13.71
CA ASP A 614 8.30 32.79 -13.91
C ASP A 614 7.96 32.77 -15.40
N PHE A 615 7.02 31.89 -15.79
CA PHE A 615 6.61 31.72 -17.18
C PHE A 615 6.09 33.01 -17.82
N GLY A 616 5.47 33.91 -17.04
CA GLY A 616 4.93 35.16 -17.58
C GLY A 616 5.99 36.20 -17.96
N LYS A 617 7.29 35.90 -17.81
CA LYS A 617 8.40 36.84 -17.98
C LYS A 617 9.51 36.32 -18.90
N LEU A 618 9.22 35.37 -19.78
CA LEU A 618 10.23 34.71 -20.62
C LEU A 618 10.65 35.52 -21.85
N ASP A 619 9.86 36.50 -22.28
CA ASP A 619 10.16 37.28 -23.48
C ASP A 619 11.45 38.11 -23.31
N GLY A 620 12.45 37.82 -24.16
CA GLY A 620 13.69 38.59 -24.23
C GLY A 620 14.72 38.24 -23.15
N VAL A 621 14.63 37.07 -22.52
CA VAL A 621 15.70 36.57 -21.62
C VAL A 621 16.98 36.39 -22.44
N ALA A 622 17.98 37.21 -22.16
CA ALA A 622 19.29 37.10 -22.80
C ALA A 622 20.04 35.87 -22.28
N SER A 623 20.88 35.27 -23.13
CA SER A 623 21.78 34.22 -22.69
C SER A 623 22.67 34.73 -21.55
N LEU A 624 22.82 33.89 -20.54
CA LEU A 624 23.67 34.16 -19.39
C LEU A 624 25.12 33.75 -19.66
N SER A 625 25.40 33.17 -20.83
CA SER A 625 26.70 32.61 -21.18
C SER A 625 27.78 33.66 -21.35
N ARG A 626 28.94 33.41 -20.74
CA ARG A 626 30.09 34.30 -20.76
C ARG A 626 31.39 33.51 -20.75
N ASP A 627 32.32 33.92 -21.62
CA ASP A 627 33.72 33.50 -21.51
C ASP A 627 34.39 34.40 -20.46
N LEU A 628 35.02 33.78 -19.47
CA LEU A 628 35.57 34.51 -18.33
C LEU A 628 37.02 34.92 -18.55
N GLY A 629 37.65 34.51 -19.65
CA GLY A 629 39.00 34.91 -20.03
C GLY A 629 40.10 34.44 -19.06
N ILE A 630 39.77 33.53 -18.15
CA ILE A 630 40.67 32.95 -17.15
C ILE A 630 40.67 31.44 -17.26
N THR A 631 41.70 30.79 -16.73
CA THR A 631 41.74 29.34 -16.61
C THR A 631 41.24 28.88 -15.24
N ALA A 632 40.63 27.70 -15.23
CA ALA A 632 40.23 27.00 -14.03
C ALA A 632 40.94 25.65 -13.98
N ARG A 633 41.35 25.27 -12.77
CA ARG A 633 41.91 23.94 -12.51
C ARG A 633 40.92 23.11 -11.72
N VAL A 634 40.44 22.03 -12.31
CA VAL A 634 39.54 21.04 -11.68
C VAL A 634 40.33 19.74 -11.50
N ALA A 635 40.33 19.20 -10.29
CA ALA A 635 41.04 17.97 -9.96
C ALA A 635 40.12 17.00 -9.22
N VAL A 636 39.93 15.81 -9.79
CA VAL A 636 39.22 14.68 -9.19
C VAL A 636 40.17 13.49 -9.19
N PRO A 637 40.88 13.23 -8.07
CA PRO A 637 41.96 12.24 -8.04
C PRO A 637 41.39 10.82 -7.94
N LEU A 638 41.56 10.00 -8.99
CA LEU A 638 41.20 8.59 -9.00
C LEU A 638 42.47 7.73 -9.11
N GLU A 639 42.47 6.57 -8.46
CA GLU A 639 43.49 5.55 -8.59
C GLU A 639 42.85 4.18 -8.83
N LYS A 640 43.53 3.34 -9.63
CA LYS A 640 43.16 1.93 -9.79
C LYS A 640 43.66 1.17 -8.58
N THR A 641 42.73 0.59 -7.83
CA THR A 641 43.06 -0.29 -6.70
C THR A 641 42.60 -1.70 -7.02
N GLU A 642 43.47 -2.68 -6.76
CA GLU A 642 43.07 -4.08 -6.79
C GLU A 642 42.38 -4.43 -5.49
N THR A 643 41.12 -4.85 -5.61
CA THR A 643 40.30 -5.31 -4.50
C THR A 643 39.95 -6.77 -4.74
N HIS A 644 39.93 -7.55 -3.66
CA HIS A 644 39.52 -8.94 -3.70
C HIS A 644 38.19 -9.04 -2.99
N SER A 645 37.20 -9.65 -3.64
CA SER A 645 35.91 -9.96 -3.04
C SER A 645 35.60 -11.44 -3.17
N SER A 646 34.95 -12.00 -2.14
CA SER A 646 34.58 -13.42 -2.10
C SER A 646 33.15 -13.57 -1.59
N SER A 647 32.23 -13.88 -2.50
CA SER A 647 30.84 -14.18 -2.16
C SER A 647 30.65 -15.68 -1.95
N VAL A 648 29.79 -16.09 -1.01
CA VAL A 648 29.48 -17.51 -0.75
C VAL A 648 28.06 -17.82 -1.23
N VAL A 649 27.92 -18.82 -2.10
CA VAL A 649 26.64 -19.19 -2.70
C VAL A 649 26.41 -20.70 -2.66
N GLY A 650 25.26 -21.12 -2.14
CA GLY A 650 24.85 -22.53 -2.09
C GLY A 650 23.39 -22.73 -2.45
N GLU A 651 23.09 -23.81 -3.16
CA GLU A 651 21.75 -24.18 -3.63
C GLU A 651 21.26 -25.45 -2.92
N VAL A 652 19.98 -25.50 -2.57
CA VAL A 652 19.35 -26.74 -2.08
C VAL A 652 19.23 -27.74 -3.22
N GLN A 653 19.71 -28.96 -3.02
CA GLN A 653 19.71 -30.00 -4.05
C GLN A 653 18.30 -30.49 -4.40
N GLY A 654 18.12 -30.92 -5.65
CA GLY A 654 16.94 -31.68 -6.09
C GLY A 654 15.86 -30.91 -6.85
N ALA A 655 16.06 -29.61 -7.11
CA ALA A 655 15.11 -28.81 -7.88
C ALA A 655 15.43 -28.78 -9.39
N PRO A 656 14.46 -29.06 -10.28
CA PRO A 656 14.58 -28.83 -11.72
C PRO A 656 14.93 -27.37 -12.06
N ASN A 657 15.64 -27.15 -13.18
CA ASN A 657 16.10 -25.80 -13.55
C ASN A 657 14.98 -24.83 -13.93
N ASP A 658 13.86 -25.35 -14.44
CA ASP A 658 12.65 -24.63 -14.82
C ASP A 658 11.76 -24.22 -13.63
N GLN A 659 11.98 -24.83 -12.45
CA GLN A 659 11.29 -24.48 -11.23
C GLN A 659 11.82 -23.16 -10.65
N GLY A 660 10.90 -22.24 -10.32
CA GLY A 660 11.23 -20.93 -9.73
C GLY A 660 11.86 -21.07 -8.35
N ARG A 661 13.04 -20.48 -8.14
CA ARG A 661 13.78 -20.52 -6.86
C ARG A 661 13.58 -19.25 -6.04
N VAL A 662 13.65 -19.41 -4.71
CA VAL A 662 13.69 -18.29 -3.76
C VAL A 662 15.14 -18.08 -3.31
N ILE A 663 15.68 -16.88 -3.49
CA ILE A 663 17.01 -16.54 -2.99
C ILE A 663 16.88 -15.91 -1.61
N VAL A 664 17.63 -16.40 -0.62
CA VAL A 664 17.86 -15.70 0.64
C VAL A 664 19.24 -15.06 0.57
N TRP A 665 19.27 -13.74 0.61
CA TRP A 665 20.47 -12.93 0.40
C TRP A 665 20.81 -12.14 1.66
N THR A 666 22.08 -12.09 2.00
CA THR A 666 22.63 -11.14 3.00
C THR A 666 23.94 -10.59 2.49
N THR A 667 24.36 -9.44 3.02
CA THR A 667 25.69 -8.89 2.79
C THR A 667 26.67 -9.31 3.88
N LEU A 668 27.92 -9.57 3.49
CA LEU A 668 29.04 -9.74 4.40
C LEU A 668 29.48 -8.36 4.94
N PRO A 669 29.82 -8.23 6.24
CA PRO A 669 30.30 -6.98 6.80
C PRO A 669 31.68 -6.61 6.24
N GLU A 670 31.89 -5.32 5.97
CA GLU A 670 33.20 -4.79 5.59
C GLU A 670 34.22 -5.07 6.72
N GLY A 671 35.31 -5.76 6.39
CA GLY A 671 36.34 -6.17 7.36
C GLY A 671 36.19 -7.58 7.93
N GLY A 672 35.15 -8.33 7.54
CA GLY A 672 34.92 -9.72 7.95
C GLY A 672 34.33 -9.87 9.37
N GLY A 673 33.56 -10.93 9.58
CA GLY A 673 32.90 -11.22 10.87
C GLY A 673 31.50 -11.81 10.73
N SER A 674 30.90 -12.18 11.86
CA SER A 674 29.48 -12.58 11.94
C SER A 674 28.59 -11.36 12.11
N SER A 675 27.42 -11.39 11.46
CA SER A 675 26.34 -10.43 11.64
C SER A 675 25.04 -11.18 11.95
N SER A 676 24.06 -10.48 12.51
CA SER A 676 22.75 -11.06 12.80
C SER A 676 22.07 -11.66 11.56
N SER A 677 22.27 -11.06 10.38
CA SER A 677 21.76 -11.57 9.11
C SER A 677 22.50 -12.80 8.59
N ILE A 678 23.82 -12.91 8.81
CA ILE A 678 24.62 -14.10 8.46
C ILE A 678 24.25 -15.28 9.37
N ASP A 679 24.06 -15.03 10.67
CA ASP A 679 23.61 -16.05 11.64
C ASP A 679 22.25 -16.64 11.24
N ALA A 680 21.32 -15.78 10.83
CA ALA A 680 20.01 -16.19 10.33
C ALA A 680 20.16 -16.97 9.01
N LEU A 681 20.99 -16.51 8.06
CA LEU A 681 21.25 -17.20 6.79
C LEU A 681 21.78 -18.63 7.02
N ALA A 682 22.82 -18.78 7.83
CA ALA A 682 23.42 -20.09 8.12
C ALA A 682 22.45 -21.05 8.84
N SER A 683 21.62 -20.52 9.74
CA SER A 683 20.59 -21.30 10.44
C SER A 683 19.45 -21.72 9.50
N LEU A 684 19.05 -20.85 8.56
CA LEU A 684 18.06 -21.18 7.53
C LEU A 684 18.58 -22.22 6.54
N ALA A 685 19.83 -22.11 6.10
CA ALA A 685 20.46 -23.11 5.24
C ALA A 685 20.40 -24.51 5.89
N ARG A 686 20.78 -24.62 7.17
CA ARG A 686 20.74 -25.89 7.92
C ARG A 686 19.33 -26.46 8.10
N THR A 687 18.32 -25.62 8.29
CA THR A 687 16.94 -26.08 8.53
C THR A 687 16.19 -26.41 7.24
N LEU A 688 16.46 -25.69 6.15
CA LEU A 688 15.72 -25.82 4.90
C LEU A 688 16.38 -26.77 3.88
N ALA A 689 17.71 -26.91 3.89
CA ALA A 689 18.40 -27.81 2.95
C ALA A 689 17.91 -29.26 3.01
N PRO A 690 17.71 -29.89 4.19
CA PRO A 690 17.18 -31.26 4.28
C PRO A 690 15.74 -31.41 3.74
N ARG A 691 15.03 -30.29 3.56
CA ARG A 691 13.64 -30.27 3.13
C ARG A 691 13.46 -30.16 1.61
N HIS A 692 14.56 -30.07 0.85
CA HIS A 692 14.58 -30.07 -0.63
C HIS A 692 13.70 -28.98 -1.28
N VAL A 693 13.48 -27.86 -0.59
CA VAL A 693 12.75 -26.71 -1.13
C VAL A 693 13.72 -25.89 -1.99
N PRO A 694 13.34 -25.43 -3.20
CA PRO A 694 14.24 -24.77 -4.16
C PRO A 694 14.70 -23.38 -3.72
N PHE A 695 15.59 -23.35 -2.73
CA PHE A 695 16.17 -22.16 -2.14
C PHE A 695 17.65 -22.05 -2.53
N ILE A 696 18.10 -20.81 -2.73
CA ILE A 696 19.51 -20.49 -2.89
C ILE A 696 19.89 -19.52 -1.77
N PHE A 697 21.01 -19.78 -1.11
CA PHE A 697 21.54 -18.93 -0.06
C PHE A 697 22.76 -18.18 -0.58
N VAL A 698 22.73 -16.86 -0.43
CA VAL A 698 23.81 -15.97 -0.88
C VAL A 698 24.28 -15.11 0.30
N ALA A 699 25.57 -15.21 0.61
CA ALA A 699 26.28 -14.22 1.41
C ALA A 699 27.19 -13.43 0.47
N PHE A 700 26.76 -12.21 0.15
CA PHE A 700 27.38 -11.36 -0.86
C PHE A 700 28.43 -10.44 -0.25
N ASP A 701 29.60 -10.38 -0.87
CA ASP A 701 30.64 -9.43 -0.52
C ASP A 701 30.52 -8.15 -1.36
N PRO A 702 30.11 -7.01 -0.77
CA PRO A 702 29.98 -5.75 -1.51
C PRO A 702 31.32 -5.02 -1.70
N SER A 703 32.43 -5.52 -1.17
CA SER A 703 33.72 -4.82 -1.21
C SER A 703 34.29 -4.69 -2.64
N GLY A 704 34.97 -3.57 -2.89
CA GLY A 704 35.61 -3.30 -4.18
C GLY A 704 34.63 -2.79 -5.24
N ASP A 705 34.08 -3.71 -6.04
CA ASP A 705 33.09 -3.43 -7.10
C ASP A 705 31.89 -4.39 -6.94
N ALA A 706 30.90 -3.94 -6.17
CA ALA A 706 29.69 -4.71 -5.92
C ALA A 706 28.92 -5.04 -7.21
N GLY A 707 28.97 -4.17 -8.23
CA GLY A 707 28.26 -4.36 -9.49
C GLY A 707 28.77 -5.57 -10.27
N ALA A 708 30.09 -5.66 -10.43
CA ALA A 708 30.70 -6.75 -11.15
C ALA A 708 30.84 -8.04 -10.31
N ASN A 709 30.93 -7.99 -8.97
CA ASN A 709 30.78 -9.19 -8.13
C ASN A 709 29.35 -9.75 -8.24
N ARG A 710 28.34 -8.88 -8.18
CA ARG A 710 26.93 -9.26 -8.39
C ARG A 710 26.72 -9.90 -9.76
N LYS A 711 27.36 -9.39 -10.81
CA LYS A 711 27.32 -10.00 -12.15
C LYS A 711 27.85 -11.44 -12.16
N LEU A 712 28.91 -11.75 -11.41
CA LEU A 712 29.41 -13.13 -11.31
C LEU A 712 28.44 -14.04 -10.55
N VAL A 713 27.87 -13.56 -9.45
CA VAL A 713 26.83 -14.31 -8.73
C VAL A 713 25.66 -14.61 -9.67
N LEU A 714 25.26 -13.65 -10.50
CA LEU A 714 24.25 -13.81 -11.53
C LEU A 714 24.64 -14.81 -12.62
N GLU A 715 25.87 -14.76 -13.11
CA GLU A 715 26.40 -15.72 -14.09
C GLU A 715 26.43 -17.15 -13.51
N ALA A 716 26.76 -17.31 -12.22
CA ALA A 716 26.76 -18.59 -11.52
C ALA A 716 25.34 -19.18 -11.34
N LEU A 717 24.32 -18.32 -11.23
CA LEU A 717 22.92 -18.77 -11.25
C LEU A 717 22.56 -19.41 -12.61
N GLY A 718 23.20 -18.98 -13.71
CA GLY A 718 23.02 -19.54 -15.04
C GLY A 718 21.59 -19.37 -15.56
N THR A 719 20.99 -20.45 -16.06
CA THR A 719 19.62 -20.43 -16.62
C THR A 719 18.53 -20.71 -15.59
N ARG A 720 18.86 -20.70 -14.29
CA ARG A 720 17.89 -21.00 -13.22
C ARG A 720 16.82 -19.92 -13.16
N ARG A 721 15.54 -20.32 -13.11
CA ARG A 721 14.45 -19.37 -12.88
C ARG A 721 14.47 -18.91 -11.42
N VAL A 722 14.58 -17.60 -11.19
CA VAL A 722 14.48 -16.98 -9.85
C VAL A 722 13.17 -16.21 -9.76
N GLY A 723 12.32 -16.57 -8.80
CA GLY A 723 11.01 -15.94 -8.62
C GLY A 723 10.99 -14.84 -7.57
N LEU A 724 11.79 -14.97 -6.52
CA LEU A 724 11.76 -14.08 -5.35
C LEU A 724 13.12 -14.01 -4.68
N VAL A 725 13.49 -12.81 -4.23
CA VAL A 725 14.70 -12.55 -3.47
C VAL A 725 14.34 -11.96 -2.11
N LEU A 726 14.77 -12.60 -1.04
CA LEU A 726 14.59 -12.18 0.34
C LEU A 726 15.92 -11.69 0.90
N VAL A 727 16.01 -10.41 1.20
CA VAL A 727 17.24 -9.77 1.66
C VAL A 727 17.17 -9.58 3.16
N LEU A 728 18.09 -10.19 3.90
CA LEU A 728 18.23 -10.02 5.34
C LEU A 728 19.24 -8.89 5.61
N LEU A 729 18.80 -7.84 6.30
CA LEU A 729 19.63 -6.69 6.67
C LEU A 729 19.45 -6.41 8.16
N ASP A 730 20.54 -6.24 8.91
CA ASP A 730 20.57 -5.92 10.35
C ASP A 730 19.31 -6.33 11.15
N LEU A 731 19.30 -7.57 11.65
CA LEU A 731 18.16 -8.15 12.37
C LEU A 731 18.16 -7.80 13.86
N ARG A 732 18.48 -6.56 14.20
CA ARG A 732 18.40 -6.01 15.56
C ARG A 732 17.20 -5.07 15.69
N GLY A 733 16.56 -5.05 16.86
CA GLY A 733 15.37 -4.23 17.08
C GLY A 733 14.22 -4.97 17.77
N GLU A 734 13.09 -4.28 17.91
CA GLU A 734 11.89 -4.82 18.57
C GLU A 734 10.99 -5.60 17.62
N ALA A 735 10.96 -5.23 16.33
CA ALA A 735 10.09 -5.81 15.31
C ALA A 735 10.70 -5.72 13.90
N LEU A 736 10.34 -6.68 13.05
CA LEU A 736 10.69 -6.69 11.62
C LEU A 736 9.99 -5.56 10.86
N GLN A 737 10.68 -5.04 9.86
CA GLN A 737 10.16 -4.10 8.88
C GLN A 737 10.42 -4.63 7.48
N PHE A 738 9.45 -4.44 6.60
CA PHE A 738 9.55 -4.88 5.21
C PHE A 738 9.65 -3.69 4.29
N ALA A 739 10.56 -3.77 3.34
CA ALA A 739 10.63 -2.86 2.22
C ALA A 739 10.73 -3.66 0.94
N THR A 740 10.21 -3.13 -0.15
CA THR A 740 10.34 -3.72 -1.48
C THR A 740 10.55 -2.57 -2.45
N PRO A 741 11.27 -2.79 -3.57
CA PRO A 741 11.36 -1.79 -4.63
C PRO A 741 10.00 -1.23 -5.06
N ASN A 742 9.01 -2.13 -5.16
CA ASN A 742 7.75 -1.90 -5.87
C ASN A 742 6.53 -1.86 -4.95
N GLY A 743 6.70 -1.93 -3.63
CA GLY A 743 5.62 -1.93 -2.65
C GLY A 743 4.68 -3.12 -2.64
N ASP A 744 4.68 -3.92 -3.70
CA ASP A 744 3.68 -4.92 -4.06
C ASP A 744 3.66 -6.11 -3.10
N LEU A 745 4.82 -6.56 -2.62
CA LEU A 745 4.91 -7.72 -1.73
C LEU A 745 4.80 -7.38 -0.24
N ILE A 746 4.82 -6.09 0.13
CA ILE A 746 4.77 -5.68 1.54
C ILE A 746 3.51 -6.19 2.25
N PRO A 747 2.28 -6.05 1.68
CA PRO A 747 1.08 -6.57 2.30
C PRO A 747 1.13 -8.08 2.56
N ALA A 748 1.79 -8.81 1.66
CA ALA A 748 1.98 -10.23 1.78
C ALA A 748 2.95 -10.59 2.90
N PHE A 749 4.08 -9.90 2.99
CA PHE A 749 5.06 -10.16 4.03
C PHE A 749 4.60 -9.76 5.44
N ASP A 750 3.80 -8.70 5.57
CA ASP A 750 3.10 -8.40 6.83
C ASP A 750 2.19 -9.57 7.24
N LEU A 751 1.36 -10.09 6.33
CA LEU A 751 0.50 -11.25 6.62
C LEU A 751 1.35 -12.48 6.93
N TYR A 752 2.43 -12.71 6.21
CA TYR A 752 3.29 -13.89 6.42
C TYR A 752 3.97 -13.81 7.78
N ALA A 753 4.41 -12.62 8.20
CA ALA A 753 4.97 -12.40 9.52
C ALA A 753 3.91 -12.61 10.61
N GLU A 754 2.69 -12.09 10.44
CA GLU A 754 1.57 -12.32 11.36
C GLU A 754 1.27 -13.83 11.49
N ARG A 755 1.16 -14.55 10.36
CA ARG A 755 0.87 -15.99 10.33
C ARG A 755 2.01 -16.83 10.88
N ALA A 756 3.25 -16.41 10.69
CA ALA A 756 4.44 -17.01 11.29
C ALA A 756 4.57 -16.69 12.80
N GLY A 757 3.73 -15.79 13.33
CA GLY A 757 3.83 -15.28 14.69
C GLY A 757 5.13 -14.51 14.93
N ALA A 758 5.67 -13.85 13.90
CA ALA A 758 6.87 -13.03 13.94
C ALA A 758 6.52 -11.59 14.30
N ARG A 759 7.31 -10.98 15.19
CA ARG A 759 7.18 -9.56 15.54
C ARG A 759 7.46 -8.72 14.30
N HIS A 760 6.50 -7.90 13.89
CA HIS A 760 6.64 -7.01 12.74
C HIS A 760 5.86 -5.70 12.94
N VAL A 761 6.28 -4.65 12.23
CA VAL A 761 5.56 -3.39 12.12
C VAL A 761 4.72 -3.43 10.86
N LEU A 762 3.41 -3.18 11.00
CA LEU A 762 2.50 -3.07 9.86
C LEU A 762 2.98 -1.95 8.94
N THR A 763 3.40 -2.30 7.73
CA THR A 763 3.99 -1.34 6.82
C THR A 763 2.88 -0.63 6.05
N ARG A 764 2.65 0.65 6.39
CA ARG A 764 1.53 1.44 5.86
C ARG A 764 1.86 2.25 4.61
N SER A 765 3.14 2.46 4.34
CA SER A 765 3.65 3.18 3.17
C SER A 765 4.96 2.58 2.71
N THR A 766 5.18 2.58 1.41
CA THR A 766 6.45 2.16 0.79
C THR A 766 7.52 3.23 0.91
N SER A 767 8.74 2.86 1.30
CA SER A 767 9.92 3.65 1.01
C SER A 767 10.43 3.28 -0.40
N GLY A 768 10.67 4.26 -1.27
CA GLY A 768 11.20 4.01 -2.60
C GLY A 768 12.58 3.33 -2.57
N LEU A 769 12.96 2.71 -3.69
CA LEU A 769 14.26 2.06 -3.97
C LEU A 769 15.50 2.81 -3.40
N THR A 770 15.42 4.13 -3.29
CA THR A 770 16.47 5.01 -2.73
C THR A 770 16.81 4.78 -1.26
N ALA A 771 15.90 4.21 -0.47
CA ALA A 771 16.10 4.00 0.96
C ALA A 771 16.97 2.76 1.29
N ILE A 772 17.38 1.99 0.27
CA ILE A 772 17.72 0.58 0.44
C ILE A 772 19.23 0.26 0.30
N GLY A 773 20.07 1.20 -0.14
CA GLY A 773 21.52 0.96 -0.15
C GLY A 773 22.02 0.13 -1.36
N ASP A 774 23.33 -0.13 -1.42
CA ASP A 774 24.00 -0.95 -2.48
C ASP A 774 23.75 -2.44 -2.36
N ALA A 775 23.16 -2.84 -1.24
CA ALA A 775 22.93 -4.23 -0.85
C ALA A 775 21.80 -4.91 -1.62
N LEU A 776 21.16 -4.23 -2.58
CA LEU A 776 20.08 -4.81 -3.38
C LEU A 776 20.60 -5.93 -4.28
N PRO A 777 20.03 -7.14 -4.16
CA PRO A 777 20.36 -8.22 -5.06
C PRO A 777 19.53 -8.06 -6.32
N ILE A 778 20.24 -8.10 -7.45
CA ILE A 778 19.72 -8.36 -8.77
C ILE A 778 18.64 -7.33 -9.22
N PRO A 779 19.03 -6.31 -10.01
CA PRO A 779 18.08 -5.46 -10.71
C PRO A 779 17.08 -6.32 -11.50
N LEU A 780 15.79 -5.97 -11.48
CA LEU A 780 14.70 -6.66 -12.22
C LEU A 780 14.21 -8.00 -11.64
N LEU A 781 14.55 -8.35 -10.39
CA LEU A 781 13.89 -9.45 -9.67
C LEU A 781 12.99 -8.92 -8.56
N ARG A 782 11.94 -9.69 -8.23
CA ARG A 782 11.07 -9.33 -7.10
C ARG A 782 11.86 -9.48 -5.82
N THR A 783 12.07 -8.37 -5.13
CA THR A 783 12.94 -8.32 -3.95
C THR A 783 12.20 -7.79 -2.73
N VAL A 784 12.32 -8.51 -1.61
CA VAL A 784 11.78 -8.13 -0.31
C VAL A 784 12.93 -8.00 0.67
N LEU A 785 13.04 -6.82 1.25
CA LEU A 785 14.03 -6.50 2.27
C LEU A 785 13.38 -6.69 3.63
N ILE A 786 14.07 -7.41 4.49
CA ILE A 786 13.66 -7.79 5.82
C ILE A 786 14.71 -7.23 6.76
N ARG A 787 14.34 -6.23 7.55
CA ARG A 787 15.24 -5.56 8.49
C ARG A 787 14.64 -5.38 9.87
N GLY A 788 15.47 -5.16 10.87
CA GLY A 788 15.01 -4.81 12.21
C GLY A 788 14.77 -3.30 12.38
N GLY A 789 13.79 -2.96 13.23
CA GLY A 789 13.48 -1.58 13.62
C GLY A 789 14.00 -1.24 15.01
N GLY A 790 15.27 -0.85 15.13
CA GLY A 790 15.88 -0.40 16.39
C GLY A 790 17.34 -0.83 16.54
N GLU A 791 18.01 -0.35 17.60
CA GLU A 791 19.40 -0.72 17.91
C GLU A 791 19.50 -1.94 18.83
N ASP A 792 18.47 -2.17 19.65
CA ASP A 792 18.43 -3.22 20.68
C ASP A 792 17.38 -4.30 20.37
N GLY A 793 17.69 -5.55 20.73
CA GLY A 793 16.82 -6.72 20.54
C GLY A 793 17.31 -7.65 19.44
N ASP A 794 16.85 -8.91 19.49
CA ASP A 794 17.23 -9.96 18.53
C ASP A 794 16.01 -10.40 17.73
N LEU A 795 16.06 -10.20 16.41
CA LEU A 795 15.00 -10.56 15.46
C LEU A 795 15.41 -11.74 14.57
N ARG A 796 16.54 -12.41 14.84
CA ARG A 796 16.97 -13.57 14.05
C ARG A 796 15.92 -14.69 14.07
N GLY A 797 15.32 -14.95 15.24
CA GLY A 797 14.23 -15.93 15.40
C GLY A 797 12.94 -15.54 14.67
N ASP A 798 12.65 -14.25 14.58
CA ASP A 798 11.49 -13.71 13.85
C ASP A 798 11.71 -13.81 12.32
N ALA A 799 12.89 -13.44 11.83
CA ALA A 799 13.27 -13.60 10.43
C ALA A 799 13.32 -15.09 10.01
N GLY A 800 13.84 -15.95 10.89
CA GLY A 800 13.82 -17.40 10.73
C GLY A 800 12.39 -17.94 10.59
N ALA A 801 11.48 -17.52 11.48
CA ALA A 801 10.08 -17.91 11.41
C ALA A 801 9.39 -17.47 10.11
N LEU A 802 9.62 -16.22 9.70
CA LEU A 802 9.07 -15.67 8.47
C LEU A 802 9.54 -16.47 7.24
N ILE A 803 10.84 -16.69 7.10
CA ILE A 803 11.38 -17.43 5.94
C ILE A 803 10.99 -18.91 6.00
N GLY A 804 10.95 -19.51 7.19
CA GLY A 804 10.42 -20.86 7.40
C GLY A 804 8.96 -20.99 6.96
N TYR A 805 8.13 -19.99 7.25
CA TYR A 805 6.74 -19.92 6.77
C TYR A 805 6.68 -19.81 5.24
N VAL A 806 7.50 -18.95 4.62
CA VAL A 806 7.59 -18.82 3.16
C VAL A 806 8.03 -20.15 2.51
N ALA A 807 9.02 -20.85 3.08
CA ALA A 807 9.47 -22.15 2.59
C ALA A 807 8.37 -23.22 2.72
N GLY A 808 7.65 -23.25 3.85
CA GLY A 808 6.52 -24.16 4.04
C GLY A 808 5.39 -23.90 3.03
N ARG A 809 5.06 -22.63 2.77
CA ARG A 809 4.10 -22.25 1.71
C ARG A 809 4.55 -22.73 0.34
N TYR A 810 5.82 -22.52 0.00
CA TYR A 810 6.39 -22.98 -1.27
C TYR A 810 6.21 -24.49 -1.44
N ALA A 811 6.55 -25.27 -0.41
CA ALA A 811 6.43 -26.72 -0.40
C ALA A 811 4.97 -27.16 -0.59
N LEU A 812 4.02 -26.46 0.04
CA LEU A 812 2.58 -26.70 -0.07
C LEU A 812 1.95 -26.23 -1.39
N GLY A 813 2.73 -25.68 -2.31
CA GLY A 813 2.25 -25.31 -3.64
C GLY A 813 1.62 -23.94 -3.74
N ALA A 814 2.06 -23.01 -2.90
CA ALA A 814 1.88 -21.58 -3.11
C ALA A 814 2.22 -21.14 -4.54
N GLU A 815 1.20 -20.90 -5.36
CA GLU A 815 1.38 -20.47 -6.75
C GLU A 815 2.14 -19.14 -6.83
N GLU A 816 1.96 -18.27 -5.84
CA GLU A 816 2.61 -16.97 -5.74
C GLU A 816 4.12 -17.01 -5.57
N LEU A 817 4.65 -18.12 -5.04
CA LEU A 817 6.10 -18.32 -4.90
C LEU A 817 6.67 -19.14 -6.06
N ARG A 818 5.82 -19.86 -6.81
CA ARG A 818 6.20 -20.71 -7.94
C ARG A 818 6.16 -19.97 -9.29
N ARG A 819 5.26 -18.99 -9.44
CA ARG A 819 5.14 -18.12 -10.61
C ARG A 819 6.09 -16.94 -10.47
#